data_AF-A0AAU8GUK8-F1
#
_entry.id   AF-A0AAU8GUK8-F1
#
_cell.length_a   1.000
_cell.length_b   1.000
_cell.length_c   1.000
_cell.angle_alpha   90.00
_cell.angle_beta   90.00
_cell.angle_gamma   90.00
#
_symmetry.space_group_name_H-M   'P 1'
#
loop_
_entity.id
_entity.type
_entity.pdbx_description
1 polymer ?
#
loop_
_entity_poly.entity_id
_entity_poly.type
_entity_poly.pdbx_seq_one_letter_code
_entity_poly.pdbx_strand_id
1 'polypeptide(L)'
;MKLTFRLILSLFIGITLVVAVFSLIQINDEKNSLQADIERRSIILAESLRESVVTLVETGQTERLSRLVEKFGNRERLKGVAVFDASGHVISSNSFLKSHISKAPVEVINALAEKSPKSKFIKIDRERIYLYVIPIFSDVFEEKPLIGALALFQDASYIDIRLKEMWKQNMLRLLALTISIVAISVLVIKWNITGPVARMAEWLKELRTGKIKNPPSYVPVKGDVLAPLVNEVTNLIKTLSMIKAKAEEEERFKAVTDSLWTAERLKEFIRIELGDKKLFLLSNREPYMHIKEGENIKCVVPAGGLVTALDPVMKACDGVWIAHGAGDADREVVDREDKIRVPPEKPSYTLKRVWLTKEEEKKYYYGFSNEGLWPLCHITYVRPVFRKEDWIEYQRVNEKFANALLDEIKDEDSPLVLVQDYHLALVPLLIKQKRPDAKIALFWHIPWPNPEVFGICPWAREILIGMLGADLIGFHIQFYCNNFLDTVDRFLESKIDWEHFSIERRGQITTVKPFPISVSFEDFSDNVENKAKLKVKLIKELGIKAEYIGVGVDRIDYTKGILERFLGIERFLEKYPQFIGKFSFVQFGSPSRTHIKQYREIMDAVEEVADRINWKFQSNNYKPIVFLKGYHPHSKIIPFYKIADLCMVTSLHDGMNLVAKEFIASREDESGVLILSQFAGASRELKDAVIINPYDIESIADAIYDALTMDEDEKMERMRKMRSFIQERNIYRWTRDLIASLVRL
;
A
#
# COMPACT_ATOMS: atom_id res chain seq x y z
N MET A 1 0.65 -44.38 24.97
CA MET A 1 0.11 -44.74 23.64
C MET A 1 -1.26 -44.13 23.32
N LYS A 2 -2.26 -44.20 24.21
CA LYS A 2 -3.63 -43.73 23.88
C LYS A 2 -3.75 -42.21 23.60
N LEU A 3 -2.93 -41.36 24.24
CA LEU A 3 -2.99 -39.90 24.06
C LEU A 3 -2.31 -39.43 22.75
N THR A 4 -1.13 -39.98 22.46
CA THR A 4 -0.36 -39.68 21.25
C THR A 4 -1.09 -40.12 19.97
N PHE A 5 -1.76 -41.25 20.02
CA PHE A 5 -2.59 -41.70 18.90
C PHE A 5 -3.77 -40.75 18.62
N ARG A 6 -4.44 -40.23 19.68
CA ARG A 6 -5.57 -39.31 19.52
C ARG A 6 -5.18 -37.96 18.92
N LEU A 7 -4.04 -37.42 19.34
CA LEU A 7 -3.51 -36.15 18.81
C LEU A 7 -3.11 -36.25 17.32
N ILE A 8 -2.43 -37.34 16.95
CA ILE A 8 -2.06 -37.59 15.54
C ILE A 8 -3.32 -37.77 14.70
N LEU A 9 -4.32 -38.49 15.23
CA LEU A 9 -5.58 -38.73 14.53
C LEU A 9 -6.39 -37.44 14.34
N SER A 10 -6.49 -36.57 15.35
CA SER A 10 -7.20 -35.29 15.22
C SER A 10 -6.53 -34.35 14.23
N LEU A 11 -5.20 -34.29 14.22
CA LEU A 11 -4.44 -33.46 13.29
C LEU A 11 -4.60 -33.97 11.85
N PHE A 12 -4.56 -35.30 11.68
CA PHE A 12 -4.79 -35.95 10.39
C PHE A 12 -6.19 -35.65 9.83
N ILE A 13 -7.22 -35.76 10.67
CA ILE A 13 -8.61 -35.49 10.27
C ILE A 13 -8.77 -34.02 9.85
N GLY A 14 -8.25 -33.08 10.64
CA GLY A 14 -8.35 -31.65 10.35
C GLY A 14 -7.68 -31.26 9.03
N ILE A 15 -6.47 -31.74 8.79
CA ILE A 15 -5.70 -31.43 7.57
C ILE A 15 -6.35 -32.09 6.34
N THR A 16 -6.81 -33.33 6.48
CA THR A 16 -7.53 -34.03 5.39
C THR A 16 -8.79 -33.28 4.99
N LEU A 17 -9.56 -32.78 5.96
CA LEU A 17 -10.78 -32.03 5.70
C LEU A 17 -10.50 -30.74 4.92
N VAL A 18 -9.53 -29.94 5.35
CA VAL A 18 -9.18 -28.67 4.70
C VAL A 18 -8.70 -28.89 3.27
N VAL A 19 -7.80 -29.86 3.06
CA VAL A 19 -7.26 -30.16 1.73
C VAL A 19 -8.34 -30.74 0.81
N ALA A 20 -9.25 -31.57 1.32
CA ALA A 20 -10.36 -32.10 0.54
C ALA A 20 -11.32 -31.00 0.09
N VAL A 21 -11.70 -30.08 0.99
CA VAL A 21 -12.57 -28.94 0.66
C VAL A 21 -11.92 -28.04 -0.40
N PHE A 22 -10.64 -27.68 -0.21
CA PHE A 22 -9.93 -26.85 -1.18
C PHE A 22 -9.81 -27.53 -2.55
N SER A 23 -9.50 -28.84 -2.56
CA SER A 23 -9.43 -29.62 -3.81
C SER A 23 -10.77 -29.68 -4.53
N LEU A 24 -11.88 -29.80 -3.80
CA LEU A 24 -13.23 -29.79 -4.39
C LEU A 24 -13.55 -28.44 -5.04
N ILE A 25 -13.24 -27.33 -4.37
CA ILE A 25 -13.45 -25.98 -4.91
C ILE A 25 -12.62 -25.80 -6.19
N GLN A 26 -11.31 -26.10 -6.12
CA GLN A 26 -10.39 -25.94 -7.25
C GLN A 26 -10.82 -26.75 -8.49
N ILE A 27 -11.24 -28.00 -8.29
CA ILE A 27 -11.67 -28.89 -9.38
C ILE A 27 -12.99 -28.44 -9.97
N ASN A 28 -13.91 -27.90 -9.16
CA ASN A 28 -15.16 -27.34 -9.63
C ASN A 28 -14.94 -26.08 -10.48
N ASP A 29 -14.05 -25.19 -10.04
CA ASP A 29 -13.71 -23.97 -10.77
C ASP A 29 -13.05 -24.27 -12.11
N GLU A 30 -12.07 -25.19 -12.14
CA GLU A 30 -11.42 -25.61 -13.38
C GLU A 30 -12.44 -26.27 -14.32
N LYS A 31 -13.33 -27.13 -13.81
CA LYS A 31 -14.39 -27.75 -14.61
C LYS A 31 -15.27 -26.70 -15.27
N ASN A 32 -15.74 -25.72 -14.51
CA ASN A 32 -16.59 -24.64 -15.03
C ASN A 32 -15.86 -23.80 -16.08
N SER A 33 -14.58 -23.50 -15.85
CA SER A 33 -13.74 -22.77 -16.80
C SER A 33 -13.57 -23.51 -18.13
N LEU A 34 -13.24 -24.80 -18.09
CA LEU A 34 -13.06 -25.62 -19.29
C LEU A 34 -14.37 -25.84 -20.06
N GLN A 35 -15.51 -25.91 -19.34
CA GLN A 35 -16.83 -25.94 -19.98
C GLN A 35 -17.14 -24.60 -20.65
N ALA A 36 -16.93 -23.46 -20.00
CA ALA A 36 -17.15 -22.16 -20.62
C ALA A 36 -16.26 -21.93 -21.87
N ASP A 37 -15.02 -22.42 -21.86
CA ASP A 37 -14.09 -22.31 -23.01
C ASP A 37 -14.58 -23.13 -24.22
N ILE A 38 -15.03 -24.38 -24.02
CA ILE A 38 -15.53 -25.21 -25.13
C ILE A 38 -16.85 -24.65 -25.70
N GLU A 39 -17.70 -24.09 -24.84
CA GLU A 39 -18.93 -23.41 -25.25
C GLU A 39 -18.63 -22.21 -26.14
N ARG A 40 -17.76 -21.30 -25.67
CA ARG A 40 -17.39 -20.08 -26.40
C ARG A 40 -16.73 -20.40 -27.75
N ARG A 41 -15.81 -21.36 -27.80
CA ARG A 41 -15.16 -21.78 -29.05
C ARG A 41 -16.15 -22.40 -30.04
N SER A 42 -17.11 -23.19 -29.55
CA SER A 42 -18.14 -23.79 -30.40
C SER A 42 -19.04 -22.74 -31.04
N ILE A 43 -19.43 -21.71 -30.28
CA ILE A 43 -20.23 -20.59 -30.80
C ILE A 43 -19.47 -19.89 -31.94
N ILE A 44 -18.22 -19.48 -31.69
CA ILE A 44 -17.40 -18.76 -32.67
C ILE A 44 -17.20 -19.58 -33.95
N LEU A 45 -16.90 -20.88 -33.81
CA LEU A 45 -16.72 -21.77 -34.95
C LEU A 45 -18.02 -21.98 -35.73
N ALA A 46 -19.15 -22.13 -35.05
CA ALA A 46 -20.45 -22.33 -35.69
C ALA A 46 -20.87 -21.09 -36.48
N GLU A 47 -20.70 -19.89 -35.91
CA GLU A 47 -20.99 -18.63 -36.60
C GLU A 47 -20.09 -18.42 -37.81
N SER A 48 -18.79 -18.69 -37.68
CA SER A 48 -17.84 -18.58 -38.80
C SER A 48 -18.14 -19.56 -39.94
N LEU A 49 -18.65 -20.75 -39.63
CA LEU A 49 -19.01 -21.75 -40.64
C LEU A 49 -20.40 -21.51 -41.25
N ARG A 50 -21.30 -20.84 -40.52
CA ARG A 50 -22.69 -20.64 -40.92
C ARG A 50 -22.79 -20.03 -42.31
N GLU A 51 -22.09 -18.93 -42.58
CA GLU A 51 -22.18 -18.21 -43.87
C GLU A 51 -21.78 -19.09 -45.07
N SER A 52 -20.70 -19.86 -44.90
CA SER A 52 -20.24 -20.80 -45.93
C SER A 52 -21.23 -21.96 -46.13
N VAL A 53 -21.85 -22.45 -45.06
CA VAL A 53 -22.82 -23.55 -45.12
C VAL A 53 -24.14 -23.09 -45.72
N VAL A 54 -24.67 -21.91 -45.34
CA VAL A 54 -25.90 -21.31 -45.93
C VAL A 54 -25.77 -21.26 -47.44
N THR A 55 -24.69 -20.63 -47.93
CA THR A 55 -24.43 -20.44 -49.37
C THR A 55 -24.39 -21.78 -50.13
N LEU A 56 -23.73 -22.80 -49.56
CA LEU A 56 -23.58 -24.11 -50.20
C LEU A 56 -24.86 -24.95 -50.18
N VAL A 57 -25.68 -24.81 -49.14
CA VAL A 57 -26.98 -25.47 -49.04
C VAL A 57 -27.98 -24.85 -50.01
N GLU A 58 -28.04 -23.52 -50.08
CA GLU A 58 -28.95 -22.78 -51.00
C GLU A 58 -28.63 -23.05 -52.47
N THR A 59 -27.34 -23.12 -52.82
CA THR A 59 -26.90 -23.38 -54.21
C THR A 59 -26.93 -24.87 -54.59
N GLY A 60 -27.32 -25.76 -53.68
CA GLY A 60 -27.40 -27.21 -53.93
C GLY A 60 -26.06 -27.90 -54.19
N GLN A 61 -24.92 -27.28 -53.81
CA GLN A 61 -23.57 -27.78 -54.10
C GLN A 61 -23.11 -28.83 -53.08
N THR A 62 -23.78 -29.99 -53.07
CA THR A 62 -23.58 -31.07 -52.08
C THR A 62 -22.16 -31.63 -52.04
N GLU A 63 -21.45 -31.69 -53.17
CA GLU A 63 -20.04 -32.11 -53.21
C GLU A 63 -19.11 -31.13 -52.50
N ARG A 64 -19.30 -29.81 -52.70
CA ARG A 64 -18.47 -28.78 -52.05
C ARG A 64 -18.76 -28.71 -50.56
N LEU A 65 -20.03 -28.85 -50.17
CA LEU A 65 -20.44 -28.95 -48.78
C LEU A 65 -19.78 -30.15 -48.09
N SER A 66 -19.75 -31.30 -48.76
CA SER A 66 -19.09 -32.50 -48.23
C SER A 66 -17.58 -32.31 -48.07
N ARG A 67 -16.90 -31.65 -49.01
CA ARG A 67 -15.48 -31.30 -48.86
C ARG A 67 -15.22 -30.32 -47.71
N LEU A 68 -16.11 -29.33 -47.53
CA LEU A 68 -16.02 -28.37 -46.44
C LEU A 68 -16.11 -29.09 -45.08
N VAL A 69 -17.17 -29.88 -44.90
CA VAL A 69 -17.41 -30.64 -43.67
C VAL A 69 -16.28 -31.63 -43.37
N GLU A 70 -15.77 -32.35 -44.38
CA GLU A 70 -14.65 -33.30 -44.20
C GLU A 70 -13.35 -32.58 -43.78
N LYS A 71 -13.07 -31.38 -44.32
CA LYS A 71 -11.89 -30.57 -43.96
C LYS A 71 -11.87 -30.18 -42.47
N PHE A 72 -13.03 -30.02 -41.85
CA PHE A 72 -13.16 -29.70 -40.43
C PHE A 72 -13.16 -30.94 -39.52
N GLY A 73 -13.39 -32.13 -40.06
CA GLY A 73 -13.36 -33.41 -39.32
C GLY A 73 -11.98 -33.90 -38.87
N ASN A 74 -10.89 -33.25 -39.31
CA ASN A 74 -9.49 -33.64 -39.01
C ASN A 74 -8.70 -32.57 -38.24
N ARG A 75 -9.39 -31.69 -37.48
CA ARG A 75 -8.71 -30.64 -36.68
C ARG A 75 -8.70 -31.00 -35.19
N GLU A 76 -7.65 -30.59 -34.49
CA GLU A 76 -7.47 -30.84 -33.06
C GLU A 76 -8.73 -30.43 -32.28
N ARG A 77 -9.35 -31.41 -31.60
CA ARG A 77 -10.56 -31.28 -30.75
C ARG A 77 -11.91 -31.07 -31.43
N LEU A 78 -11.99 -31.00 -32.77
CA LEU A 78 -13.26 -31.04 -33.50
C LEU A 78 -13.43 -32.42 -34.14
N LYS A 79 -14.31 -33.25 -33.56
CA LYS A 79 -14.57 -34.63 -34.03
C LYS A 79 -15.40 -34.65 -35.30
N GLY A 80 -16.24 -33.64 -35.50
CA GLY A 80 -17.01 -33.56 -36.72
C GLY A 80 -17.95 -32.38 -36.83
N VAL A 81 -18.45 -32.22 -38.04
CA VAL A 81 -19.48 -31.25 -38.41
C VAL A 81 -20.56 -32.00 -39.18
N ALA A 82 -21.82 -31.71 -38.89
CA ALA A 82 -22.95 -32.25 -39.64
C ALA A 82 -23.94 -31.13 -39.98
N VAL A 83 -24.48 -31.19 -41.19
CA VAL A 83 -25.50 -30.27 -41.69
C VAL A 83 -26.77 -31.07 -41.91
N PHE A 84 -27.87 -30.58 -41.36
CA PHE A 84 -29.19 -31.20 -41.42
C PHE A 84 -30.15 -30.32 -42.21
N ASP A 85 -31.11 -30.94 -42.90
CA ASP A 85 -32.22 -30.24 -43.55
C ASP A 85 -33.27 -29.78 -42.51
N ALA A 86 -34.26 -29.01 -42.97
CA ALA A 86 -35.35 -28.52 -42.11
C ALA A 86 -36.22 -29.64 -41.51
N SER A 87 -36.13 -30.88 -42.02
CA SER A 87 -36.81 -32.07 -41.51
C SER A 87 -35.94 -32.90 -40.54
N GLY A 88 -34.67 -32.51 -40.34
CA GLY A 88 -33.72 -33.21 -39.50
C GLY A 88 -32.97 -34.38 -40.18
N HIS A 89 -33.00 -34.50 -41.51
CA HIS A 89 -32.15 -35.48 -42.22
C HIS A 89 -30.77 -34.91 -42.48
N VAL A 90 -29.73 -35.77 -42.44
CA VAL A 90 -28.34 -35.37 -42.68
C VAL A 90 -28.14 -35.06 -44.16
N ILE A 91 -27.84 -33.79 -44.49
CA ILE A 91 -27.43 -33.34 -45.83
C ILE A 91 -25.97 -33.72 -46.07
N SER A 92 -25.10 -33.43 -45.10
CA SER A 92 -23.67 -33.75 -45.19
C SER A 92 -23.05 -33.88 -43.80
N SER A 93 -22.14 -34.83 -43.65
CA SER A 93 -21.42 -35.10 -42.39
C SER A 93 -20.05 -35.69 -42.71
N ASN A 94 -19.09 -35.52 -41.80
CA ASN A 94 -17.76 -36.08 -41.98
C ASN A 94 -17.74 -37.59 -41.70
N SER A 95 -16.71 -38.28 -42.19
CA SER A 95 -16.51 -39.74 -42.08
C SER A 95 -16.70 -40.31 -40.66
N PHE A 96 -16.23 -39.61 -39.62
CA PHE A 96 -16.45 -39.98 -38.22
C PHE A 96 -17.94 -39.99 -37.85
N LEU A 97 -18.71 -38.94 -38.19
CA LEU A 97 -20.12 -38.86 -37.81
C LEU A 97 -21.02 -39.80 -38.62
N LYS A 98 -20.66 -40.09 -39.88
CA LYS A 98 -21.41 -41.04 -40.75
C LYS A 98 -21.55 -42.44 -40.14
N SER A 99 -20.56 -42.86 -39.35
CA SER A 99 -20.55 -44.18 -38.70
C SER A 99 -21.25 -44.20 -37.33
N HIS A 100 -21.50 -43.03 -36.72
CA HIS A 100 -21.97 -42.93 -35.33
C HIS A 100 -23.34 -42.26 -35.18
N ILE A 101 -23.82 -41.56 -36.21
CA ILE A 101 -25.10 -40.82 -36.17
C ILE A 101 -25.98 -41.27 -37.32
N SER A 102 -26.85 -42.24 -37.03
CA SER A 102 -27.87 -42.73 -37.98
C SER A 102 -29.20 -41.95 -37.91
N LYS A 103 -29.42 -41.17 -36.84
CA LYS A 103 -30.58 -40.28 -36.63
C LYS A 103 -30.11 -38.95 -36.04
N ALA A 104 -30.80 -37.86 -36.36
CA ALA A 104 -30.49 -36.55 -35.80
C ALA A 104 -30.56 -36.56 -34.26
N PRO A 105 -29.56 -36.00 -33.55
CA PRO A 105 -29.63 -35.78 -32.12
C PRO A 105 -30.86 -34.95 -31.73
N VAL A 106 -31.40 -35.18 -30.53
CA VAL A 106 -32.59 -34.47 -30.01
C VAL A 106 -32.35 -32.96 -30.00
N GLU A 107 -31.12 -32.53 -29.74
CA GLU A 107 -30.73 -31.13 -29.71
C GLU A 107 -30.83 -30.47 -31.09
N VAL A 108 -30.67 -31.24 -32.18
CA VAL A 108 -30.90 -30.75 -33.55
C VAL A 108 -32.39 -30.54 -33.80
N ILE A 109 -33.22 -31.49 -33.38
CA ILE A 109 -34.68 -31.39 -33.50
C ILE A 109 -35.20 -30.18 -32.71
N ASN A 110 -34.71 -29.99 -31.48
CA ASN A 110 -35.10 -28.86 -30.64
C ASN A 110 -34.61 -27.51 -31.21
N ALA A 111 -33.40 -27.46 -31.76
CA ALA A 111 -32.87 -26.24 -32.39
C ALA A 111 -33.69 -25.83 -33.62
N LEU A 112 -34.13 -26.80 -34.43
CA LEU A 112 -35.00 -26.57 -35.58
C LEU A 112 -36.41 -26.12 -35.15
N ALA A 113 -37.02 -26.80 -34.16
CA ALA A 113 -38.37 -26.49 -33.69
C ALA A 113 -38.47 -25.12 -33.01
N GLU A 114 -37.51 -24.78 -32.16
CA GLU A 114 -37.50 -23.52 -31.39
C GLU A 114 -36.80 -22.37 -32.13
N LYS A 115 -36.21 -22.64 -33.30
CA LYS A 115 -35.45 -21.65 -34.09
C LYS A 115 -34.35 -20.93 -33.29
N SER A 116 -33.75 -21.63 -32.32
CA SER A 116 -32.71 -21.08 -31.44
C SER A 116 -31.52 -22.05 -31.31
N PRO A 117 -30.30 -21.55 -31.05
CA PRO A 117 -29.15 -22.42 -30.82
C PRO A 117 -29.36 -23.31 -29.59
N LYS A 118 -28.90 -24.57 -29.67
CA LYS A 118 -28.94 -25.54 -28.56
C LYS A 118 -27.59 -26.16 -28.35
N SER A 119 -27.29 -26.51 -27.11
CA SER A 119 -26.05 -27.21 -26.78
C SER A 119 -26.20 -28.20 -25.66
N LYS A 120 -25.34 -29.23 -25.67
CA LYS A 120 -25.31 -30.26 -24.63
C LYS A 120 -24.04 -31.09 -24.67
N PHE A 121 -23.64 -31.59 -23.51
CA PHE A 121 -22.67 -32.68 -23.42
C PHE A 121 -23.36 -34.02 -23.64
N ILE A 122 -22.98 -34.73 -24.70
CA ILE A 122 -23.44 -36.08 -25.04
C ILE A 122 -22.27 -37.07 -24.92
N LYS A 123 -22.57 -38.37 -24.99
CA LYS A 123 -21.54 -39.41 -25.08
C LYS A 123 -21.70 -40.18 -26.39
N ILE A 124 -20.61 -40.33 -27.13
CA ILE A 124 -20.53 -41.15 -28.34
C ILE A 124 -19.33 -42.08 -28.13
N ASP A 125 -19.54 -43.40 -28.23
CA ASP A 125 -18.48 -44.42 -28.11
C ASP A 125 -17.54 -44.27 -26.90
N ARG A 126 -18.13 -43.89 -25.76
CA ARG A 126 -17.46 -43.62 -24.47
C ARG A 126 -16.65 -42.32 -24.41
N GLU A 127 -16.56 -41.57 -25.50
CA GLU A 127 -16.01 -40.22 -25.51
C GLU A 127 -17.10 -39.21 -25.11
N ARG A 128 -16.70 -38.21 -24.33
CA ARG A 128 -17.58 -37.11 -23.94
C ARG A 128 -17.48 -36.05 -25.03
N ILE A 129 -18.59 -35.70 -25.65
CA ILE A 129 -18.64 -34.76 -26.77
C ILE A 129 -19.53 -33.59 -26.38
N TYR A 130 -19.07 -32.38 -26.68
CA TYR A 130 -19.89 -31.19 -26.61
C TYR A 130 -20.53 -30.96 -27.99
N LEU A 131 -21.86 -31.06 -28.02
CA LEU A 131 -22.69 -30.81 -29.18
C LEU A 131 -23.20 -29.37 -29.13
N TYR A 132 -22.93 -28.60 -30.18
CA TYR A 132 -23.49 -27.28 -30.38
C TYR A 132 -24.22 -27.22 -31.72
N VAL A 133 -25.48 -26.79 -31.72
CA VAL A 133 -26.33 -26.73 -32.90
C VAL A 133 -26.85 -25.33 -33.11
N ILE A 134 -26.71 -24.81 -34.34
CA ILE A 134 -27.27 -23.53 -34.76
C ILE A 134 -28.24 -23.72 -35.93
N PRO A 135 -29.46 -23.16 -35.88
CA PRO A 135 -30.37 -23.17 -37.02
C PRO A 135 -29.82 -22.29 -38.16
N ILE A 136 -30.08 -22.73 -39.39
CA ILE A 136 -29.65 -22.08 -40.62
C ILE A 136 -30.88 -21.52 -41.32
N PHE A 137 -30.88 -20.23 -41.60
CA PHE A 137 -31.94 -19.53 -42.32
C PHE A 137 -31.44 -19.12 -43.70
N SER A 138 -32.33 -19.08 -44.69
CA SER A 138 -31.98 -18.61 -46.02
C SER A 138 -31.74 -17.10 -46.02
N ASP A 139 -30.71 -16.63 -46.72
CA ASP A 139 -30.42 -15.21 -46.89
C ASP A 139 -30.98 -14.65 -48.22
N VAL A 140 -31.54 -15.52 -49.08
CA VAL A 140 -32.10 -15.15 -50.39
C VAL A 140 -33.52 -14.58 -50.30
N PHE A 141 -34.29 -14.98 -49.29
CA PHE A 141 -35.69 -14.55 -49.11
C PHE A 141 -35.81 -13.54 -47.96
N GLU A 142 -36.64 -12.51 -48.12
CA GLU A 142 -36.87 -11.48 -47.07
C GLU A 142 -37.37 -12.09 -45.75
N GLU A 143 -38.20 -13.13 -45.81
CA GLU A 143 -38.74 -13.82 -44.63
C GLU A 143 -37.73 -14.76 -43.94
N LYS A 144 -36.53 -14.93 -44.50
CA LYS A 144 -35.45 -15.81 -44.01
C LYS A 144 -35.95 -17.18 -43.51
N PRO A 145 -36.56 -18.00 -44.39
CA PRO A 145 -37.11 -19.29 -43.99
C PRO A 145 -36.01 -20.22 -43.45
N LEU A 146 -36.37 -21.07 -42.48
CA LEU A 146 -35.48 -22.08 -41.92
C LEU A 146 -35.17 -23.14 -42.99
N ILE A 147 -33.90 -23.29 -43.35
CA ILE A 147 -33.45 -24.25 -44.38
C ILE A 147 -32.75 -25.47 -43.79
N GLY A 148 -32.31 -25.41 -42.53
CA GLY A 148 -31.64 -26.53 -41.87
C GLY A 148 -30.98 -26.18 -40.55
N ALA A 149 -30.05 -27.03 -40.11
CA ALA A 149 -29.23 -26.81 -38.91
C ALA A 149 -27.78 -27.25 -39.13
N LEU A 150 -26.85 -26.51 -38.53
CA LEU A 150 -25.43 -26.85 -38.46
C LEU A 150 -25.11 -27.36 -37.06
N ALA A 151 -24.58 -28.56 -36.95
CA ALA A 151 -24.16 -29.18 -35.71
C ALA A 151 -22.64 -29.39 -35.66
N LEU A 152 -22.01 -28.95 -34.58
CA LEU A 152 -20.60 -29.16 -34.26
C LEU A 152 -20.46 -30.18 -33.14
N PHE A 153 -19.54 -31.13 -33.32
CA PHE A 153 -19.22 -32.16 -32.33
C PHE A 153 -17.77 -31.98 -31.87
N GLN A 154 -17.58 -31.41 -30.69
CA GLN A 154 -16.26 -31.16 -30.12
C GLN A 154 -15.90 -32.19 -29.06
N ASP A 155 -14.63 -32.62 -29.05
CA ASP A 155 -14.12 -33.54 -28.03
C ASP A 155 -14.02 -32.84 -26.68
N ALA A 156 -14.81 -33.28 -25.71
CA ALA A 156 -14.79 -32.81 -24.32
C ALA A 156 -14.14 -33.83 -23.37
N SER A 157 -13.58 -34.93 -23.88
CA SER A 157 -12.97 -35.99 -23.09
C SER A 157 -11.72 -35.50 -22.34
N TYR A 158 -11.04 -34.48 -22.87
CA TYR A 158 -9.89 -33.84 -22.22
C TYR A 158 -10.27 -33.18 -20.89
N ILE A 159 -11.53 -32.74 -20.73
CA ILE A 159 -12.01 -32.17 -19.47
C ILE A 159 -11.96 -33.24 -18.39
N ASP A 160 -12.50 -34.44 -18.66
CA ASP A 160 -12.50 -35.54 -17.70
C ASP A 160 -11.08 -36.05 -17.41
N ILE A 161 -10.21 -36.11 -18.42
CA ILE A 161 -8.80 -36.49 -18.25
C ILE A 161 -8.07 -35.49 -17.33
N ARG A 162 -8.24 -34.19 -17.58
CA ARG A 162 -7.60 -33.12 -16.80
C ARG A 162 -8.12 -33.09 -15.37
N LEU A 163 -9.42 -33.23 -15.16
CA LEU A 163 -10.00 -33.35 -13.82
C LEU A 163 -9.46 -34.58 -13.07
N LYS A 164 -9.32 -35.73 -13.75
CA LYS A 164 -8.74 -36.94 -13.16
C LYS A 164 -7.26 -36.76 -12.80
N GLU A 165 -6.50 -36.06 -13.64
CA GLU A 165 -5.09 -35.76 -13.38
C GLU A 165 -4.93 -34.81 -12.18
N MET A 166 -5.77 -33.77 -12.08
CA MET A 166 -5.82 -32.90 -10.92
C MET A 166 -6.19 -33.65 -9.64
N TRP A 167 -7.20 -34.53 -9.69
CA TRP A 167 -7.53 -35.42 -8.57
C TRP A 167 -6.33 -36.27 -8.15
N LYS A 168 -5.62 -36.88 -9.10
CA LYS A 168 -4.44 -37.70 -8.84
C LYS A 168 -3.32 -36.87 -8.19
N GLN A 169 -3.03 -35.68 -8.71
CA GLN A 169 -1.99 -34.80 -8.17
C GLN A 169 -2.34 -34.31 -6.76
N ASN A 170 -3.59 -33.91 -6.52
CA ASN A 170 -4.05 -33.48 -5.20
C ASN A 170 -4.04 -34.62 -4.17
N MET A 171 -4.41 -35.85 -4.58
CA MET A 171 -4.29 -37.04 -3.73
C MET A 171 -2.84 -37.39 -3.41
N LEU A 172 -1.91 -37.28 -4.37
CA LEU A 172 -0.48 -37.48 -4.13
C LEU A 172 0.09 -36.44 -3.16
N ARG A 173 -0.30 -35.16 -3.30
CA ARG A 173 0.11 -34.10 -2.36
C ARG A 173 -0.42 -34.37 -0.95
N LEU A 174 -1.68 -34.79 -0.82
CA LEU A 174 -2.29 -35.15 0.46
C LEU A 174 -1.55 -36.32 1.13
N LEU A 175 -1.22 -37.36 0.35
CA LEU A 175 -0.45 -38.51 0.84
C LEU A 175 0.94 -38.09 1.33
N ALA A 176 1.65 -37.26 0.57
CA ALA A 176 2.99 -36.77 0.94
C ALA A 176 2.97 -35.90 2.21
N LEU A 177 1.98 -35.03 2.35
CA LEU A 177 1.76 -34.23 3.55
C LEU A 177 1.47 -35.12 4.76
N THR A 178 0.61 -36.12 4.60
CA THR A 178 0.27 -37.09 5.65
C THR A 178 1.51 -37.84 6.15
N ILE A 179 2.31 -38.39 5.22
CA ILE A 179 3.53 -39.13 5.56
C ILE A 179 4.52 -38.22 6.29
N SER A 180 4.71 -36.99 5.80
CA SER A 180 5.60 -36.00 6.42
C SER A 180 5.19 -35.68 7.86
N ILE A 181 3.89 -35.43 8.09
CA ILE A 181 3.36 -35.09 9.42
C ILE A 181 3.50 -36.26 10.39
N VAL A 182 3.19 -37.48 9.95
CA VAL A 182 3.34 -38.68 10.78
C VAL A 182 4.81 -38.91 11.12
N ALA A 183 5.70 -38.79 10.15
CA ALA A 183 7.14 -38.95 10.36
C ALA A 183 7.70 -37.91 11.35
N ILE A 184 7.34 -36.62 11.17
CA ILE A 184 7.73 -35.54 12.08
C ILE A 184 7.15 -35.79 13.48
N SER A 185 5.88 -36.18 13.59
CA SER A 185 5.24 -36.44 14.88
C SER A 185 5.90 -37.59 15.63
N VAL A 186 6.25 -38.69 14.94
CA VAL A 186 6.96 -39.82 15.52
C VAL A 186 8.38 -39.43 15.96
N LEU A 187 9.09 -38.64 15.14
CA LEU A 187 10.43 -38.13 15.49
C LEU A 187 10.39 -37.22 16.73
N VAL A 188 9.43 -36.30 16.79
CA VAL A 188 9.21 -35.44 17.95
C VAL A 188 8.87 -36.28 19.17
N ILE A 189 7.96 -37.25 19.09
CA ILE A 189 7.62 -38.06 20.28
C ILE A 189 8.82 -38.89 20.77
N LYS A 190 9.56 -39.51 19.85
CA LYS A 190 10.68 -40.40 20.18
C LYS A 190 11.86 -39.65 20.79
N TRP A 191 12.24 -38.52 20.20
CA TRP A 191 13.40 -37.73 20.66
C TRP A 191 13.09 -36.85 21.87
N ASN A 192 11.86 -36.38 22.00
CA ASN A 192 11.56 -35.30 22.93
C ASN A 192 10.89 -35.76 24.24
N ILE A 193 10.43 -37.02 24.33
CA ILE A 193 9.68 -37.50 25.51
C ILE A 193 10.27 -38.78 26.12
N THR A 194 10.59 -39.82 25.33
CA THR A 194 10.92 -41.15 25.89
C THR A 194 12.33 -41.31 26.45
N GLY A 195 13.37 -40.74 25.81
CA GLY A 195 14.77 -40.84 26.28
C GLY A 195 15.12 -40.02 27.54
N PRO A 196 14.53 -38.84 27.74
CA PRO A 196 14.76 -37.98 28.91
C PRO A 196 14.22 -38.54 30.24
N VAL A 197 13.01 -39.09 30.22
CA VAL A 197 12.31 -39.61 31.41
C VAL A 197 13.10 -40.72 32.12
N ALA A 198 13.73 -41.62 31.35
CA ALA A 198 14.46 -42.76 31.91
C ALA A 198 15.73 -42.34 32.68
N ARG A 199 16.41 -41.28 32.23
CA ARG A 199 17.65 -40.77 32.84
C ARG A 199 17.39 -39.94 34.11
N MET A 200 16.23 -39.29 34.20
CA MET A 200 15.81 -38.53 35.39
C MET A 200 15.54 -39.43 36.61
N ALA A 201 15.11 -40.67 36.38
CA ALA A 201 14.81 -41.64 37.44
C ALA A 201 16.08 -42.20 38.13
N GLU A 202 17.19 -42.31 37.41
CA GLU A 202 18.49 -42.68 37.99
C GLU A 202 19.08 -41.54 38.83
N TRP A 203 18.98 -40.29 38.35
CA TRP A 203 19.53 -39.12 39.01
C TRP A 203 18.88 -38.81 40.38
N LEU A 204 17.56 -39.00 40.50
CA LEU A 204 16.83 -38.82 41.78
C LEU A 204 17.19 -39.87 42.83
N LYS A 205 17.69 -41.05 42.42
CA LYS A 205 18.12 -42.12 43.33
C LYS A 205 19.47 -41.79 43.96
N GLU A 206 20.36 -41.12 43.23
CA GLU A 206 21.69 -40.73 43.70
C GLU A 206 21.65 -39.55 44.67
N LEU A 207 20.82 -38.53 44.40
CA LEU A 207 20.63 -37.36 45.28
C LEU A 207 20.16 -37.74 46.71
N ARG A 208 19.38 -38.82 46.83
CA ARG A 208 18.84 -39.29 48.12
C ARG A 208 19.89 -39.90 49.06
N THR A 209 21.10 -40.18 48.57
CA THR A 209 22.17 -40.87 49.33
C THR A 209 23.27 -39.95 49.86
N GLY A 210 23.14 -38.64 49.67
CA GLY A 210 23.92 -37.62 50.40
C GLY A 210 25.42 -37.56 50.08
N LYS A 211 25.88 -38.19 48.99
CA LYS A 211 27.26 -38.07 48.52
C LYS A 211 27.26 -37.37 47.18
N ILE A 212 27.59 -36.08 47.12
CA ILE A 212 28.30 -35.44 46.00
C ILE A 212 28.70 -34.01 46.39
N LYS A 213 29.96 -33.64 46.09
CA LYS A 213 30.60 -32.34 46.35
C LYS A 213 30.64 -31.39 45.14
N ASN A 214 30.08 -31.78 43.99
CA ASN A 214 29.91 -30.95 42.79
C ASN A 214 28.76 -31.51 41.94
N PRO A 215 27.79 -30.71 41.48
CA PRO A 215 26.66 -31.24 40.70
C PRO A 215 27.19 -31.85 39.39
N PRO A 216 26.70 -33.03 38.95
CA PRO A 216 27.05 -33.53 37.64
C PRO A 216 26.44 -32.61 36.58
N SER A 217 27.22 -32.31 35.54
CA SER A 217 26.77 -31.51 34.38
C SER A 217 25.77 -32.31 33.56
N TYR A 218 24.52 -32.37 33.99
CA TYR A 218 23.43 -32.75 33.09
C TYR A 218 23.14 -31.53 32.21
N VAL A 219 23.64 -31.57 30.97
CA VAL A 219 23.30 -30.59 29.95
C VAL A 219 22.11 -31.15 29.16
N PRO A 220 20.90 -30.58 29.30
CA PRO A 220 19.79 -31.00 28.47
C PRO A 220 20.11 -30.68 27.01
N VAL A 221 20.02 -31.67 26.13
CA VAL A 221 20.15 -31.45 24.69
C VAL A 221 18.92 -30.67 24.22
N LYS A 222 19.14 -29.61 23.44
CA LYS A 222 18.08 -28.72 22.91
C LYS A 222 16.93 -29.53 22.29
N GLY A 223 15.73 -29.37 22.87
CA GLY A 223 14.48 -29.93 22.38
C GLY A 223 13.62 -30.56 23.47
N ASP A 224 14.23 -31.15 24.48
CA ASP A 224 13.61 -32.04 25.48
C ASP A 224 12.35 -31.46 26.19
N VAL A 225 11.22 -32.18 26.16
CA VAL A 225 9.91 -31.72 26.69
C VAL A 225 9.90 -31.64 28.22
N LEU A 226 10.82 -32.33 28.90
CA LEU A 226 10.98 -32.28 30.35
C LEU A 226 12.03 -31.24 30.81
N ALA A 227 12.68 -30.53 29.88
CA ALA A 227 13.59 -29.44 30.20
C ALA A 227 13.00 -28.36 31.12
N PRO A 228 11.70 -28.00 31.07
CA PRO A 228 11.12 -27.03 31.99
C PRO A 228 11.17 -27.51 33.44
N LEU A 229 10.83 -28.78 33.71
CA LEU A 229 10.76 -29.34 35.07
C LEU A 229 12.16 -29.48 35.71
N VAL A 230 13.17 -29.83 34.91
CA VAL A 230 14.57 -29.92 35.34
C VAL A 230 15.17 -28.52 35.56
N ASN A 231 14.83 -27.56 34.69
CA ASN A 231 15.20 -26.17 34.88
C ASN A 231 14.46 -25.55 36.07
N GLU A 232 13.23 -25.92 36.40
CA GLU A 232 12.48 -25.35 37.53
C GLU A 232 13.15 -25.69 38.88
N VAL A 233 13.56 -26.95 39.08
CA VAL A 233 14.21 -27.42 40.30
C VAL A 233 15.64 -26.87 40.42
N THR A 234 16.35 -26.74 39.29
CA THR A 234 17.70 -26.17 39.24
C THR A 234 17.67 -24.64 39.35
N ASN A 235 16.62 -24.00 38.81
CA ASN A 235 16.39 -22.57 38.93
C ASN A 235 15.97 -22.20 40.33
N LEU A 236 15.11 -22.94 41.04
CA LEU A 236 14.64 -22.59 42.40
C LEU A 236 15.79 -22.32 43.39
N ILE A 237 16.90 -23.04 43.21
CA ILE A 237 18.13 -22.90 44.01
C ILE A 237 18.99 -21.72 43.54
N LYS A 238 18.98 -21.37 42.25
CA LYS A 238 19.66 -20.18 41.68
C LYS A 238 18.85 -18.88 41.79
N THR A 239 17.52 -18.97 41.82
CA THR A 239 16.59 -17.82 41.79
C THR A 239 16.52 -17.12 43.14
N LEU A 240 16.63 -17.82 44.27
CA LEU A 240 16.64 -17.15 45.58
C LEU A 240 17.81 -16.16 45.76
N SER A 241 18.92 -16.33 45.02
CA SER A 241 20.07 -15.40 45.07
C SER A 241 20.08 -14.35 43.95
N MET A 242 19.47 -14.59 42.78
CA MET A 242 19.45 -13.63 41.65
C MET A 242 18.15 -12.81 41.54
N ILE A 243 17.03 -13.26 42.14
CA ILE A 243 15.72 -12.56 42.09
C ILE A 243 15.79 -11.15 42.66
N LYS A 244 16.69 -10.88 43.61
CA LYS A 244 16.75 -9.57 44.26
C LYS A 244 17.42 -8.46 43.43
N ALA A 245 18.15 -8.80 42.37
CA ALA A 245 18.93 -7.82 41.59
C ALA A 245 18.46 -7.68 40.13
N LYS A 246 17.85 -8.73 39.55
CA LYS A 246 17.45 -8.73 38.13
C LYS A 246 15.95 -8.46 37.91
N ALA A 247 15.13 -8.61 38.95
CA ALA A 247 13.70 -8.29 38.91
C ALA A 247 13.45 -6.78 38.63
N GLU A 248 14.32 -5.89 39.11
CA GLU A 248 14.21 -4.45 38.86
C GLU A 248 14.50 -4.04 37.40
N GLU A 249 15.24 -4.85 36.65
CA GLU A 249 15.66 -4.54 35.28
C GLU A 249 14.73 -5.15 34.22
N GLU A 250 14.17 -6.35 34.50
CA GLU A 250 13.24 -7.06 33.61
C GLU A 250 11.78 -6.56 33.73
N GLU A 251 11.36 -6.01 34.88
CA GLU A 251 10.07 -5.30 35.00
C GLU A 251 10.06 -4.01 34.15
N ARG A 252 11.20 -3.33 33.99
CA ARG A 252 11.31 -2.16 33.09
C ARG A 252 11.10 -2.52 31.63
N PHE A 253 11.65 -3.64 31.15
CA PHE A 253 11.56 -4.03 29.74
C PHE A 253 10.21 -4.66 29.36
N LYS A 254 9.54 -5.37 30.28
CA LYS A 254 8.16 -5.85 30.04
C LYS A 254 7.13 -4.72 30.07
N ALA A 255 7.35 -3.68 30.88
CA ALA A 255 6.56 -2.44 30.78
C ALA A 255 6.74 -1.71 29.43
N VAL A 256 7.84 -1.94 28.70
CA VAL A 256 8.18 -1.29 27.41
C VAL A 256 7.47 -1.90 26.20
N THR A 257 6.93 -3.13 26.30
CA THR A 257 6.33 -3.82 25.13
C THR A 257 4.83 -3.57 24.98
N ASP A 258 4.12 -3.26 26.08
CA ASP A 258 2.64 -3.13 26.13
C ASP A 258 2.14 -1.67 26.26
N SER A 259 2.91 -0.69 25.82
CA SER A 259 2.54 0.72 26.04
C SER A 259 2.95 1.63 24.89
N LEU A 260 2.18 2.70 24.72
CA LEU A 260 2.28 3.66 23.63
C LEU A 260 3.69 4.26 23.51
N TRP A 261 4.14 4.50 22.28
CA TRP A 261 5.41 5.19 22.04
C TRP A 261 5.25 6.68 22.34
N THR A 262 6.12 7.25 23.18
CA THR A 262 6.14 8.68 23.51
C THR A 262 7.51 9.28 23.17
N ALA A 263 7.62 10.61 23.24
CA ALA A 263 8.89 11.31 23.06
C ALA A 263 9.97 10.82 24.05
N GLU A 264 9.60 10.61 25.31
CA GLU A 264 10.50 10.15 26.37
C GLU A 264 11.03 8.75 26.10
N ARG A 265 10.17 7.85 25.60
CA ARG A 265 10.55 6.49 25.24
C ARG A 265 11.43 6.43 24.03
N LEU A 266 11.15 7.25 23.02
CA LEU A 266 12.04 7.39 21.89
C LEU A 266 13.41 7.88 22.36
N LYS A 267 13.45 8.90 23.23
CA LYS A 267 14.69 9.41 23.80
C LYS A 267 15.48 8.33 24.55
N GLU A 268 14.81 7.51 25.36
CA GLU A 268 15.45 6.40 26.06
C GLU A 268 15.97 5.33 25.09
N PHE A 269 15.17 4.94 24.10
CA PHE A 269 15.58 4.01 23.04
C PHE A 269 16.82 4.51 22.29
N ILE A 270 16.82 5.78 21.89
CA ILE A 270 17.94 6.40 21.17
C ILE A 270 19.19 6.42 22.03
N ARG A 271 19.06 6.75 23.32
CA ARG A 271 20.17 6.70 24.26
C ARG A 271 20.74 5.29 24.42
N ILE A 272 19.90 4.26 24.42
CA ILE A 272 20.33 2.85 24.52
C ILE A 272 21.05 2.41 23.23
N GLU A 273 20.49 2.69 22.06
CA GLU A 273 21.04 2.23 20.79
C GLU A 273 22.24 3.05 20.32
N LEU A 274 22.24 4.36 20.57
CA LEU A 274 23.30 5.27 20.10
C LEU A 274 24.34 5.60 21.18
N GLY A 275 24.05 5.35 22.45
CA GLY A 275 24.92 5.79 23.56
C GLY A 275 25.06 7.31 23.56
N ASP A 276 26.30 7.78 23.50
CA ASP A 276 26.64 9.22 23.40
C ASP A 276 26.70 9.73 21.95
N LYS A 277 26.44 8.88 20.95
CA LYS A 277 26.49 9.28 19.53
C LYS A 277 25.29 10.14 19.16
N LYS A 278 25.53 11.10 18.28
CA LYS A 278 24.48 12.00 17.76
C LYS A 278 23.78 11.41 16.54
N LEU A 279 22.51 11.76 16.41
CA LEU A 279 21.74 11.57 15.19
C LEU A 279 21.91 12.79 14.27
N PHE A 280 22.30 12.56 13.03
CA PHE A 280 22.42 13.61 12.02
C PHE A 280 21.26 13.48 11.02
N LEU A 281 20.53 14.58 10.77
CA LEU A 281 19.39 14.59 9.87
C LEU A 281 19.59 15.66 8.79
N LEU A 282 19.40 15.29 7.52
CA LEU A 282 19.52 16.19 6.38
C LEU A 282 18.17 16.32 5.68
N SER A 283 17.69 17.54 5.48
CA SER A 283 16.52 17.80 4.63
C SER A 283 16.64 19.11 3.90
N ASN A 284 15.94 19.25 2.77
CA ASN A 284 15.91 20.53 2.08
C ASN A 284 15.24 21.63 2.92
N ARG A 285 14.11 21.31 3.58
CA ARG A 285 13.37 22.28 4.40
C ARG A 285 13.88 22.29 5.83
N GLU A 286 14.09 23.47 6.38
CA GLU A 286 14.40 23.67 7.80
C GLU A 286 13.13 23.66 8.68
N PRO A 287 13.26 23.33 9.97
CA PRO A 287 12.13 23.29 10.91
C PRO A 287 11.72 24.65 11.49
N TYR A 288 12.63 25.63 11.49
CA TYR A 288 12.42 26.97 12.02
C TYR A 288 13.04 28.00 11.07
N MET A 289 12.23 28.92 10.57
CA MET A 289 12.63 29.98 9.65
C MET A 289 12.52 31.33 10.34
N HIS A 290 13.47 32.23 10.11
CA HIS A 290 13.48 33.56 10.68
C HIS A 290 13.19 34.59 9.58
N ILE A 291 12.12 35.36 9.78
CA ILE A 291 11.62 36.35 8.82
C ILE A 291 11.68 37.75 9.44
N LYS A 292 12.05 38.75 8.65
CA LYS A 292 11.98 40.16 9.06
C LYS A 292 10.54 40.65 9.15
N GLU A 293 10.16 41.19 10.29
CA GLU A 293 8.88 41.86 10.56
C GLU A 293 9.19 43.30 11.03
N GLY A 294 9.48 44.19 10.06
CA GLY A 294 9.99 45.53 10.33
C GLY A 294 11.44 45.48 10.84
N GLU A 295 11.69 46.04 12.02
CA GLU A 295 13.00 45.94 12.71
C GLU A 295 13.15 44.66 13.55
N ASN A 296 12.07 43.90 13.74
CA ASN A 296 12.08 42.68 14.55
C ASN A 296 12.31 41.43 13.69
N ILE A 297 12.93 40.42 14.27
CA ILE A 297 13.07 39.09 13.67
C ILE A 297 12.03 38.16 14.32
N LYS A 298 11.22 37.52 13.49
CA LYS A 298 10.19 36.57 13.93
C LYS A 298 10.56 35.16 13.50
N CYS A 299 10.55 34.24 14.46
CA CYS A 299 10.67 32.81 14.16
C CYS A 299 9.30 32.25 13.76
N VAL A 300 9.25 31.55 12.62
CA VAL A 300 8.06 30.87 12.11
C VAL A 300 8.38 29.42 11.79
N VAL A 301 7.42 28.53 12.02
CA VAL A 301 7.53 27.11 11.65
C VAL A 301 6.98 26.96 10.23
N PRO A 302 7.76 26.59 9.21
CA PRO A 302 7.25 26.47 7.85
C PRO A 302 6.23 25.32 7.71
N ALA A 303 5.28 25.45 6.79
CA ALA A 303 4.28 24.42 6.54
C ALA A 303 4.91 23.24 5.80
N GLY A 304 4.76 22.02 6.33
CA GLY A 304 5.15 20.80 5.63
C GLY A 304 5.11 19.56 6.51
N GLY A 305 4.54 18.47 5.99
CA GLY A 305 4.39 17.22 6.74
C GLY A 305 5.71 16.63 7.24
N LEU A 306 6.80 16.80 6.49
CA LEU A 306 8.14 16.35 6.91
C LEU A 306 8.60 17.07 8.19
N VAL A 307 8.45 18.40 8.25
CA VAL A 307 8.86 19.18 9.42
C VAL A 307 7.97 18.84 10.62
N THR A 308 6.65 18.79 10.42
CA THR A 308 5.69 18.40 11.47
C THR A 308 6.03 17.04 12.08
N ALA A 309 6.47 16.07 11.26
CA ALA A 309 6.82 14.75 11.73
C ALA A 309 8.21 14.68 12.39
N LEU A 310 9.23 15.33 11.83
CA LEU A 310 10.62 15.14 12.28
C LEU A 310 11.05 16.09 13.40
N ASP A 311 10.38 17.22 13.62
CA ASP A 311 10.68 18.13 14.73
C ASP A 311 10.49 17.49 16.13
N PRO A 312 9.37 16.80 16.44
CA PRO A 312 9.22 16.05 17.68
C PRO A 312 10.32 14.99 17.90
N VAL A 313 10.80 14.39 16.81
CA VAL A 313 11.86 13.39 16.83
C VAL A 313 13.19 14.03 17.20
N MET A 314 13.56 15.13 16.54
CA MET A 314 14.83 15.81 16.83
C MET A 314 14.85 16.43 18.23
N LYS A 315 13.70 16.93 18.72
CA LYS A 315 13.52 17.36 20.12
C LYS A 315 13.80 16.24 21.14
N ALA A 316 13.45 15.00 20.81
CA ALA A 316 13.68 13.84 21.66
C ALA A 316 15.16 13.39 21.64
N CYS A 317 15.83 13.49 20.48
CA CYS A 317 17.16 12.91 20.26
C CYS A 317 18.34 13.84 20.55
N ASP A 318 18.16 15.16 20.68
CA ASP A 318 19.24 16.17 20.81
C ASP A 318 20.34 16.01 19.72
N GLY A 319 19.88 15.87 18.47
CA GLY A 319 20.75 15.67 17.29
C GLY A 319 21.14 16.96 16.56
N VAL A 320 21.72 16.79 15.37
CA VAL A 320 22.03 17.89 14.45
C VAL A 320 21.14 17.79 13.21
N TRP A 321 20.35 18.81 12.94
CA TRP A 321 19.54 18.94 11.73
C TRP A 321 20.24 19.90 10.77
N ILE A 322 20.65 19.42 9.60
CA ILE A 322 21.24 20.21 8.52
C ILE A 322 20.17 20.49 7.47
N ALA A 323 19.87 21.76 7.23
CA ALA A 323 18.82 22.16 6.28
C ALA A 323 19.15 23.46 5.54
N HIS A 324 18.48 23.73 4.42
CA HIS A 324 18.64 25.02 3.75
C HIS A 324 17.94 26.14 4.54
N GLY A 325 18.70 27.17 4.92
CA GLY A 325 18.19 28.40 5.53
C GLY A 325 17.55 29.30 4.48
N ALA A 326 16.22 29.37 4.47
CA ALA A 326 15.43 30.06 3.44
C ALA A 326 14.78 31.36 3.92
N GLY A 327 14.84 31.66 5.22
CA GLY A 327 14.39 32.92 5.81
C GLY A 327 15.32 34.09 5.49
N ASP A 328 14.74 35.28 5.31
CA ASP A 328 15.49 36.49 4.98
C ASP A 328 16.29 37.07 6.17
N ALA A 329 15.99 36.62 7.40
CA ALA A 329 16.73 36.95 8.63
C ALA A 329 17.59 35.79 9.15
N ASP A 330 17.62 34.64 8.46
CA ASP A 330 18.26 33.42 8.98
C ASP A 330 19.76 33.58 9.22
N ARG A 331 20.43 34.40 8.42
CA ARG A 331 21.87 34.67 8.55
C ARG A 331 22.20 35.53 9.77
N GLU A 332 21.24 36.27 10.31
CA GLU A 332 21.45 37.21 11.41
C GLU A 332 21.37 36.53 12.78
N VAL A 333 20.82 35.31 12.83
CA VAL A 333 20.55 34.59 14.09
C VAL A 333 21.46 33.37 14.32
N VAL A 334 22.30 33.02 13.34
CA VAL A 334 23.23 31.89 13.46
C VAL A 334 24.58 32.32 14.03
N ASP A 335 25.32 31.36 14.58
CA ASP A 335 26.72 31.56 14.97
C ASP A 335 27.69 31.52 13.76
N ARG A 336 28.99 31.56 14.04
CA ARG A 336 30.05 31.55 13.01
C ARG A 336 30.15 30.23 12.24
N GLU A 337 29.54 29.16 12.73
CA GLU A 337 29.50 27.85 12.08
C GLU A 337 28.15 27.62 11.37
N ASP A 338 27.35 28.68 11.21
CA ASP A 338 26.01 28.66 10.64
C ASP A 338 25.01 27.81 11.44
N LYS A 339 25.19 27.74 12.77
CA LYS A 339 24.36 26.93 13.69
C LYS A 339 23.50 27.80 14.61
N ILE A 340 22.39 27.22 15.05
CA ILE A 340 21.50 27.76 16.08
C ILE A 340 20.85 26.63 16.87
N ARG A 341 20.65 26.80 18.18
CA ARG A 341 19.88 25.85 19.01
C ARG A 341 18.38 26.14 18.87
N VAL A 342 17.58 25.10 18.65
CA VAL A 342 16.14 25.20 18.39
C VAL A 342 15.33 24.17 19.19
N PRO A 343 14.03 24.41 19.45
CA PRO A 343 13.26 25.64 19.22
C PRO A 343 13.77 26.85 20.04
N PRO A 344 13.54 28.09 19.61
CA PRO A 344 14.00 29.29 20.34
C PRO A 344 13.54 29.37 21.80
N GLU A 345 12.30 28.95 22.08
CA GLU A 345 11.70 29.02 23.42
C GLU A 345 12.29 28.00 24.40
N LYS A 346 12.64 26.80 23.90
CA LYS A 346 13.18 25.71 24.70
C LYS A 346 14.20 24.92 23.87
N PRO A 347 15.45 25.41 23.77
CA PRO A 347 16.41 24.84 22.83
C PRO A 347 16.78 23.39 23.18
N SER A 348 16.57 22.48 22.23
CA SER A 348 16.58 21.04 22.45
C SER A 348 17.45 20.25 21.48
N TYR A 349 17.75 20.80 20.30
CA TYR A 349 18.68 20.23 19.31
C TYR A 349 19.35 21.36 18.51
N THR A 350 20.31 21.01 17.65
CA THR A 350 21.06 22.00 16.84
C THR A 350 20.57 22.00 15.40
N LEU A 351 20.28 23.17 14.84
CA LEU A 351 20.00 23.40 13.42
C LEU A 351 21.24 24.03 12.78
N LYS A 352 21.82 23.37 11.76
CA LYS A 352 22.88 23.90 10.90
C LYS A 352 22.29 24.30 9.55
N ARG A 353 22.57 25.52 9.10
CA ARG A 353 22.02 26.04 7.85
C ARG A 353 22.99 25.91 6.68
N VAL A 354 22.46 25.44 5.56
CA VAL A 354 23.13 25.43 4.26
C VAL A 354 22.62 26.60 3.43
N TRP A 355 23.57 27.39 2.95
CA TRP A 355 23.27 28.58 2.18
C TRP A 355 23.26 28.31 0.68
N LEU A 356 22.12 28.60 0.06
CA LEU A 356 21.96 28.55 -1.39
C LEU A 356 21.89 29.97 -1.96
N THR A 357 22.50 30.16 -3.12
CA THR A 357 22.29 31.36 -3.92
C THR A 357 20.91 31.33 -4.57
N LYS A 358 20.42 32.48 -5.02
CA LYS A 358 19.14 32.56 -5.76
C LYS A 358 19.15 31.70 -7.04
N GLU A 359 20.30 31.58 -7.70
CA GLU A 359 20.43 30.77 -8.90
C GLU A 359 20.37 29.27 -8.57
N GLU A 360 21.07 28.83 -7.52
CA GLU A 360 20.99 27.46 -7.01
C GLU A 360 19.56 27.11 -6.61
N GLU A 361 18.89 27.96 -5.81
CA GLU A 361 17.50 27.73 -5.41
C GLU A 361 16.57 27.63 -6.65
N LYS A 362 16.73 28.52 -7.63
CA LYS A 362 15.96 28.49 -8.88
C LYS A 362 16.11 27.17 -9.63
N LYS A 363 17.34 26.70 -9.82
CA LYS A 363 17.64 25.55 -10.69
C LYS A 363 17.50 24.20 -9.97
N TYR A 364 17.95 24.09 -8.73
CA TYR A 364 17.84 22.86 -7.93
C TYR A 364 16.45 22.68 -7.32
N TYR A 365 15.91 23.70 -6.62
CA TYR A 365 14.67 23.55 -5.88
C TYR A 365 13.46 23.76 -6.78
N TYR A 366 13.34 24.90 -7.48
CA TYR A 366 12.19 25.11 -8.37
C TYR A 366 12.28 24.27 -9.64
N GLY A 367 13.43 24.24 -10.31
CA GLY A 367 13.68 23.46 -11.53
C GLY A 367 13.69 21.94 -11.29
N PHE A 368 14.86 21.37 -11.02
CA PHE A 368 15.04 19.91 -11.02
C PHE A 368 14.11 19.18 -10.04
N SER A 369 14.00 19.68 -8.80
CA SER A 369 13.23 19.02 -7.76
C SER A 369 11.71 19.16 -8.00
N ASN A 370 11.20 20.37 -8.23
CA ASN A 370 9.75 20.63 -8.23
C ASN A 370 9.08 20.74 -9.61
N GLU A 371 9.81 21.05 -10.68
CA GLU A 371 9.33 20.90 -12.06
C GLU A 371 9.70 19.54 -12.67
N GLY A 372 10.78 18.90 -12.19
CA GLY A 372 11.25 17.59 -12.66
C GLY A 372 10.74 16.42 -11.80
N LEU A 373 11.37 16.18 -10.65
CA LEU A 373 11.14 14.99 -9.83
C LEU A 373 9.74 14.92 -9.20
N TRP A 374 9.19 16.05 -8.74
CA TRP A 374 7.87 16.09 -8.11
C TRP A 374 6.77 15.57 -9.03
N PRO A 375 6.53 16.15 -10.23
CA PRO A 375 5.52 15.62 -11.16
C PRO A 375 5.85 14.22 -11.68
N LEU A 376 7.14 13.90 -11.88
CA LEU A 376 7.58 12.55 -12.28
C LEU A 376 7.09 11.49 -11.31
N CYS A 377 7.28 11.73 -10.01
CA CYS A 377 6.96 10.76 -8.97
C CYS A 377 5.48 10.73 -8.61
N HIS A 378 4.78 11.85 -8.72
CA HIS A 378 3.36 11.91 -8.39
C HIS A 378 2.43 11.44 -9.53
N ILE A 379 2.93 11.01 -10.69
CA ILE A 379 2.13 10.50 -11.83
C ILE A 379 0.85 11.33 -12.07
N THR A 380 0.96 12.64 -11.88
CA THR A 380 -0.13 13.58 -12.15
C THR A 380 -0.06 14.00 -13.60
N TYR A 381 -1.15 14.51 -14.17
CA TYR A 381 -1.20 15.00 -15.56
C TYR A 381 -0.34 16.27 -15.84
N VAL A 382 0.59 16.59 -14.94
CA VAL A 382 1.61 17.62 -15.13
C VAL A 382 2.88 16.96 -15.66
N ARG A 383 3.30 17.35 -16.87
CA ARG A 383 4.51 16.81 -17.49
C ARG A 383 5.77 17.25 -16.72
N PRO A 384 6.67 16.33 -16.34
CA PRO A 384 7.94 16.70 -15.73
C PRO A 384 8.85 17.42 -16.73
N VAL A 385 9.61 18.39 -16.26
CA VAL A 385 10.54 19.19 -17.06
C VAL A 385 11.96 18.98 -16.56
N PHE A 386 12.85 18.61 -17.49
CA PHE A 386 14.26 18.31 -17.21
C PHE A 386 15.15 19.18 -18.08
N ARG A 387 16.06 19.93 -17.44
CA ARG A 387 17.05 20.79 -18.10
C ARG A 387 18.43 20.44 -17.57
N LYS A 388 19.44 20.49 -18.44
CA LYS A 388 20.80 20.07 -18.08
C LYS A 388 21.40 20.99 -17.01
N GLU A 389 21.10 22.27 -17.09
CA GLU A 389 21.56 23.29 -16.14
C GLU A 389 20.95 23.06 -14.76
N ASP A 390 19.67 22.66 -14.71
CA ASP A 390 18.98 22.32 -13.46
C ASP A 390 19.61 21.09 -12.80
N TRP A 391 19.99 20.09 -13.60
CA TRP A 391 20.71 18.91 -13.11
C TRP A 391 22.09 19.24 -12.54
N ILE A 392 22.88 20.08 -13.22
CA ILE A 392 24.21 20.49 -12.74
C ILE A 392 24.10 21.18 -11.38
N GLU A 393 23.12 22.09 -11.21
CA GLU A 393 22.89 22.70 -9.89
C GLU A 393 22.34 21.71 -8.87
N TYR A 394 21.54 20.73 -9.30
CA TYR A 394 21.08 19.67 -8.39
C TYR A 394 22.25 18.87 -7.80
N GLN A 395 23.24 18.53 -8.62
CA GLN A 395 24.48 17.90 -8.16
C GLN A 395 25.28 18.81 -7.21
N ARG A 396 25.50 20.07 -7.59
CA ARG A 396 26.25 21.05 -6.78
C ARG A 396 25.62 21.28 -5.41
N VAL A 397 24.30 21.39 -5.34
CA VAL A 397 23.60 21.56 -4.07
C VAL A 397 23.69 20.29 -3.21
N ASN A 398 23.53 19.11 -3.80
CA ASN A 398 23.74 17.85 -3.08
C ASN A 398 25.18 17.74 -2.52
N GLU A 399 26.19 18.19 -3.27
CA GLU A 399 27.58 18.28 -2.79
C GLU A 399 27.74 19.26 -1.62
N LYS A 400 27.08 20.43 -1.66
CA LYS A 400 27.08 21.37 -0.52
C LYS A 400 26.50 20.75 0.74
N PHE A 401 25.35 20.09 0.63
CA PHE A 401 24.74 19.38 1.76
C PHE A 401 25.66 18.27 2.29
N ALA A 402 26.27 17.49 1.38
CA ALA A 402 27.20 16.44 1.75
C ALA A 402 28.43 17.00 2.49
N ASN A 403 29.04 18.08 1.99
CA ASN A 403 30.18 18.72 2.64
C ASN A 403 29.80 19.30 4.02
N ALA A 404 28.64 19.95 4.13
CA ALA A 404 28.16 20.50 5.40
C ALA A 404 28.01 19.42 6.48
N LEU A 405 27.57 18.21 6.11
CA LEU A 405 27.51 17.06 7.00
C LEU A 405 28.90 16.50 7.32
N LEU A 406 29.76 16.35 6.32
CA LEU A 406 31.13 15.82 6.51
C LEU A 406 31.93 16.64 7.53
N ASP A 407 31.73 17.95 7.55
CA ASP A 407 32.33 18.83 8.55
C ASP A 407 31.81 18.55 9.97
N GLU A 408 30.52 18.20 10.13
CA GLU A 408 29.92 17.90 11.43
C GLU A 408 30.29 16.52 11.97
N ILE A 409 30.46 15.53 11.09
CA ILE A 409 30.72 14.14 11.50
C ILE A 409 32.21 13.81 11.55
N LYS A 410 33.10 14.78 11.33
CA LYS A 410 34.55 14.55 11.17
C LYS A 410 35.16 13.72 12.29
N ASP A 411 34.77 13.99 13.52
CA ASP A 411 35.31 13.37 14.74
C ASP A 411 34.35 12.30 15.33
N GLU A 412 33.29 11.93 14.61
CA GLU A 412 32.30 10.93 15.03
C GLU A 412 32.63 9.54 14.47
N ASP A 413 32.64 8.51 15.33
CA ASP A 413 32.87 7.13 14.92
C ASP A 413 31.58 6.46 14.42
N SER A 414 31.56 6.00 13.16
CA SER A 414 30.39 5.36 12.52
C SER A 414 29.09 6.17 12.72
N PRO A 415 29.03 7.41 12.18
CA PRO A 415 27.93 8.34 12.41
C PRO A 415 26.63 7.81 11.79
N LEU A 416 25.50 8.05 12.47
CA LEU A 416 24.18 7.72 11.96
C LEU A 416 23.55 8.93 11.28
N VAL A 417 23.22 8.76 10.00
CA VAL A 417 22.76 9.83 9.12
C VAL A 417 21.40 9.47 8.53
N LEU A 418 20.44 10.36 8.70
CA LEU A 418 19.11 10.28 8.08
C LEU A 418 18.99 11.35 6.99
N VAL A 419 19.09 10.94 5.73
CA VAL A 419 18.86 11.79 4.57
C VAL A 419 17.38 11.75 4.22
N GLN A 420 16.77 12.93 4.06
CA GLN A 420 15.35 13.07 3.82
C GLN A 420 15.06 13.59 2.41
N ASP A 421 14.31 12.77 1.70
CA ASP A 421 13.49 13.11 0.54
C ASP A 421 14.23 13.36 -0.80
N TYR A 422 13.42 13.48 -1.86
CA TYR A 422 13.84 13.53 -3.27
C TYR A 422 14.80 14.67 -3.64
N HIS A 423 14.93 15.68 -2.79
CA HIS A 423 15.86 16.78 -3.02
C HIS A 423 17.33 16.34 -2.85
N LEU A 424 17.59 15.35 -1.98
CA LEU A 424 18.93 14.98 -1.54
C LEU A 424 19.32 13.56 -1.98
N ALA A 425 18.82 13.11 -3.13
CA ALA A 425 18.97 11.73 -3.58
C ALA A 425 20.43 11.31 -3.83
N LEU A 426 21.34 12.26 -4.07
CA LEU A 426 22.76 11.97 -4.35
C LEU A 426 23.63 11.99 -3.10
N VAL A 427 23.15 12.61 -2.02
CA VAL A 427 23.91 12.76 -0.78
C VAL A 427 24.42 11.43 -0.21
N PRO A 428 23.65 10.32 -0.16
CA PRO A 428 24.14 9.08 0.45
C PRO A 428 25.46 8.60 -0.16
N LEU A 429 25.54 8.56 -1.51
CA LEU A 429 26.77 8.17 -2.20
C LEU A 429 27.92 9.15 -1.95
N LEU A 430 27.65 10.46 -2.00
CA LEU A 430 28.68 11.48 -1.79
C LEU A 430 29.30 11.38 -0.39
N ILE A 431 28.52 11.01 0.62
CA ILE A 431 29.02 10.74 1.97
C ILE A 431 29.80 9.43 2.01
N LYS A 432 29.26 8.31 1.51
CA LYS A 432 29.96 7.01 1.53
C LYS A 432 31.32 7.03 0.85
N GLN A 433 31.51 7.88 -0.16
CA GLN A 433 32.81 8.03 -0.82
C GLN A 433 33.91 8.57 0.11
N LYS A 434 33.56 9.39 1.10
CA LYS A 434 34.53 9.96 2.06
C LYS A 434 34.46 9.30 3.44
N ARG A 435 33.29 8.76 3.82
CA ARG A 435 33.01 8.09 5.09
C ARG A 435 32.29 6.77 4.86
N PRO A 436 32.99 5.72 4.42
CA PRO A 436 32.39 4.40 4.20
C PRO A 436 31.75 3.78 5.45
N ASP A 437 32.24 4.18 6.64
CA ASP A 437 31.80 3.75 7.95
C ASP A 437 30.49 4.41 8.43
N ALA A 438 30.07 5.52 7.80
CA ALA A 438 28.81 6.19 8.13
C ALA A 438 27.62 5.27 7.83
N LYS A 439 26.68 5.14 8.77
CA LYS A 439 25.43 4.40 8.58
C LYS A 439 24.36 5.36 8.08
N ILE A 440 23.90 5.17 6.85
CA ILE A 440 23.04 6.14 6.16
C ILE A 440 21.70 5.51 5.83
N ALA A 441 20.62 6.11 6.31
CA ALA A 441 19.28 5.87 5.79
C ALA A 441 18.83 7.02 4.89
N LEU A 442 18.33 6.72 3.70
CA LEU A 442 17.58 7.65 2.86
C LEU A 442 16.10 7.33 2.99
N PHE A 443 15.28 8.31 3.37
CA PHE A 443 13.85 8.15 3.40
C PHE A 443 13.17 8.99 2.31
N TRP A 444 12.35 8.36 1.47
CA TRP A 444 11.65 8.98 0.35
C TRP A 444 10.18 9.26 0.72
N HIS A 445 9.80 10.54 0.86
CA HIS A 445 8.49 10.93 1.40
C HIS A 445 7.38 11.08 0.35
N ILE A 446 7.76 11.19 -0.91
CA ILE A 446 6.80 11.24 -2.01
C ILE A 446 6.53 9.83 -2.55
N PRO A 447 5.54 9.61 -3.42
CA PRO A 447 5.38 8.32 -4.07
C PRO A 447 6.63 7.91 -4.85
N TRP A 448 6.81 6.60 -5.05
CA TRP A 448 7.76 6.08 -6.04
C TRP A 448 7.00 5.53 -7.25
N PRO A 449 7.24 6.06 -8.47
CA PRO A 449 6.50 5.66 -9.65
C PRO A 449 7.00 4.30 -10.18
N ASN A 450 6.30 3.73 -11.16
CA ASN A 450 6.78 2.52 -11.82
C ASN A 450 8.06 2.80 -12.66
N PRO A 451 8.80 1.76 -13.10
CA PRO A 451 10.06 1.95 -13.83
C PRO A 451 9.93 2.73 -15.14
N GLU A 452 8.79 2.60 -15.84
CA GLU A 452 8.56 3.27 -17.13
C GLU A 452 8.41 4.78 -16.95
N VAL A 453 7.65 5.20 -15.95
CA VAL A 453 7.49 6.62 -15.62
C VAL A 453 8.80 7.17 -15.09
N PHE A 454 9.50 6.48 -14.18
CA PHE A 454 10.79 6.96 -13.67
C PHE A 454 11.83 7.14 -14.78
N GLY A 455 11.79 6.27 -15.80
CA GLY A 455 12.63 6.33 -17.00
C GLY A 455 12.49 7.58 -17.85
N ILE A 456 11.48 8.43 -17.63
CA ILE A 456 11.36 9.73 -18.28
C ILE A 456 12.51 10.67 -17.84
N CYS A 457 13.06 10.49 -16.64
CA CYS A 457 14.19 11.29 -16.16
C CYS A 457 15.49 10.95 -16.91
N PRO A 458 16.14 11.90 -17.60
CA PRO A 458 17.40 11.64 -18.32
C PRO A 458 18.55 11.16 -17.42
N TRP A 459 18.49 11.50 -16.12
CA TRP A 459 19.50 11.14 -15.12
C TRP A 459 18.99 10.11 -14.10
N ALA A 460 18.00 9.30 -14.50
CA ALA A 460 17.43 8.25 -13.65
C ALA A 460 18.54 7.34 -13.08
N ARG A 461 19.51 6.96 -13.91
CA ARG A 461 20.65 6.11 -13.53
C ARG A 461 21.51 6.76 -12.44
N GLU A 462 21.87 8.03 -12.60
CA GLU A 462 22.70 8.77 -11.65
C GLU A 462 21.99 8.94 -10.30
N ILE A 463 20.69 9.21 -10.32
CA ILE A 463 19.86 9.30 -9.11
C ILE A 463 19.85 7.97 -8.37
N LEU A 464 19.56 6.87 -9.06
CA LEU A 464 19.54 5.53 -8.43
C LEU A 464 20.90 5.17 -7.84
N ILE A 465 22.00 5.46 -8.54
CA ILE A 465 23.35 5.24 -8.02
C ILE A 465 23.63 6.11 -6.78
N GLY A 466 23.15 7.36 -6.76
CA GLY A 466 23.20 8.23 -5.59
C GLY A 466 22.47 7.65 -4.38
N MET A 467 21.26 7.15 -4.60
CA MET A 467 20.41 6.56 -3.55
C MET A 467 21.00 5.26 -3.00
N LEU A 468 21.57 4.40 -3.85
CA LEU A 468 22.24 3.16 -3.46
C LEU A 468 23.55 3.37 -2.67
N GLY A 469 23.93 4.62 -2.39
CA GLY A 469 24.92 4.91 -1.35
C GLY A 469 24.37 4.76 0.07
N ALA A 470 23.05 4.66 0.25
CA ALA A 470 22.44 4.41 1.56
C ALA A 470 22.54 2.93 1.95
N ASP A 471 22.73 2.64 3.24
CA ASP A 471 22.62 1.28 3.78
C ASP A 471 21.14 0.86 3.87
N LEU A 472 20.25 1.82 4.12
CA LEU A 472 18.80 1.63 4.20
C LEU A 472 18.06 2.67 3.34
N ILE A 473 17.15 2.23 2.48
CA ILE A 473 16.19 3.09 1.78
C ILE A 473 14.78 2.81 2.32
N GLY A 474 14.16 3.85 2.87
CA GLY A 474 12.80 3.80 3.40
C GLY A 474 11.79 4.43 2.45
N PHE A 475 10.64 3.77 2.29
CA PHE A 475 9.45 4.31 1.62
C PHE A 475 8.23 4.23 2.52
N HIS A 476 7.15 4.92 2.18
CA HIS A 476 5.92 4.86 2.98
C HIS A 476 5.20 3.51 2.97
N ILE A 477 5.07 2.87 1.80
CA ILE A 477 4.29 1.65 1.63
C ILE A 477 5.07 0.62 0.81
N GLN A 478 4.73 -0.66 1.00
CA GLN A 478 5.39 -1.77 0.32
C GLN A 478 5.35 -1.65 -1.21
N PHE A 479 4.27 -1.10 -1.76
CA PHE A 479 4.15 -0.87 -3.20
C PHE A 479 5.28 -0.01 -3.77
N TYR A 480 5.71 1.03 -3.06
CA TYR A 480 6.82 1.87 -3.48
C TYR A 480 8.18 1.16 -3.36
N CYS A 481 8.35 0.29 -2.35
CA CYS A 481 9.53 -0.57 -2.24
C CYS A 481 9.66 -1.51 -3.44
N ASN A 482 8.55 -2.16 -3.83
CA ASN A 482 8.51 -3.07 -4.98
C ASN A 482 8.88 -2.32 -6.26
N ASN A 483 8.21 -1.19 -6.52
CA ASN A 483 8.50 -0.38 -7.71
C ASN A 483 9.96 0.10 -7.73
N PHE A 484 10.54 0.46 -6.58
CA PHE A 484 11.95 0.87 -6.51
C PHE A 484 12.91 -0.26 -6.88
N LEU A 485 12.67 -1.47 -6.38
CA LEU A 485 13.46 -2.65 -6.74
C LEU A 485 13.34 -2.95 -8.24
N ASP A 486 12.12 -2.91 -8.80
CA ASP A 486 11.90 -3.06 -10.25
C ASP A 486 12.61 -1.97 -11.06
N THR A 487 12.61 -0.72 -10.56
CA THR A 487 13.32 0.39 -11.20
C THR A 487 14.83 0.15 -11.18
N VAL A 488 15.39 -0.32 -10.06
CA VAL A 488 16.83 -0.58 -9.98
C VAL A 488 17.22 -1.74 -10.89
N ASP A 489 16.47 -2.84 -10.88
CA ASP A 489 16.69 -4.02 -11.72
C ASP A 489 16.72 -3.66 -13.22
N ARG A 490 15.80 -2.77 -13.64
CA ARG A 490 15.69 -2.36 -15.05
C ARG A 490 16.77 -1.40 -15.52
N PHE A 491 17.28 -0.53 -14.64
CA PHE A 491 18.18 0.56 -15.03
C PHE A 491 19.65 0.33 -14.65
N LEU A 492 19.92 -0.52 -13.66
CA LEU A 492 21.26 -0.75 -13.12
C LEU A 492 21.63 -2.23 -13.13
N GLU A 493 22.85 -2.54 -13.54
CA GLU A 493 23.48 -3.83 -13.26
C GLU A 493 23.70 -3.97 -11.75
N SER A 494 22.78 -4.67 -11.10
CA SER A 494 22.77 -4.93 -9.66
C SER A 494 22.11 -6.27 -9.38
N LYS A 495 22.44 -6.90 -8.25
CA LYS A 495 21.84 -8.16 -7.83
C LYS A 495 20.73 -7.85 -6.84
N ILE A 496 19.49 -8.15 -7.23
CA ILE A 496 18.33 -7.94 -6.39
C ILE A 496 18.03 -9.21 -5.57
N ASP A 497 17.93 -9.07 -4.26
CA ASP A 497 17.37 -10.09 -3.37
C ASP A 497 15.92 -9.71 -3.02
N TRP A 498 14.99 -10.38 -3.69
CA TRP A 498 13.55 -10.18 -3.52
C TRP A 498 13.00 -10.76 -2.21
N GLU A 499 13.71 -11.70 -1.58
CA GLU A 499 13.29 -12.31 -0.31
C GLU A 499 13.59 -11.35 0.85
N HIS A 500 14.78 -10.75 0.84
CA HIS A 500 15.22 -9.83 1.88
C HIS A 500 14.99 -8.35 1.55
N PHE A 501 14.46 -8.04 0.36
CA PHE A 501 14.29 -6.68 -0.15
C PHE A 501 15.59 -5.89 -0.09
N SER A 502 16.63 -6.42 -0.73
CA SER A 502 17.95 -5.79 -0.73
C SER A 502 18.58 -5.76 -2.12
N ILE A 503 19.49 -4.82 -2.31
CA ILE A 503 20.15 -4.55 -3.58
C ILE A 503 21.64 -4.61 -3.33
N GLU A 504 22.32 -5.57 -3.94
CA GLU A 504 23.77 -5.69 -3.90
C GLU A 504 24.38 -5.08 -5.17
N ARG A 505 25.22 -4.06 -4.99
CA ARG A 505 25.93 -3.41 -6.08
C ARG A 505 27.38 -3.11 -5.68
N ARG A 506 28.33 -3.67 -6.43
CA ARG A 506 29.78 -3.52 -6.19
C ARG A 506 30.19 -3.85 -4.75
N GLY A 507 29.58 -4.90 -4.18
CA GLY A 507 29.83 -5.36 -2.81
C GLY A 507 29.18 -4.52 -1.70
N GLN A 508 28.42 -3.47 -2.05
CA GLN A 508 27.60 -2.72 -1.09
C GLN A 508 26.17 -3.25 -1.14
N ILE A 509 25.57 -3.45 0.03
CA ILE A 509 24.19 -3.92 0.18
C ILE A 509 23.33 -2.77 0.68
N THR A 510 22.29 -2.45 -0.06
CA THR A 510 21.26 -1.49 0.33
C THR A 510 19.97 -2.24 0.64
N THR A 511 19.48 -2.13 1.86
CA THR A 511 18.19 -2.71 2.26
C THR A 511 17.06 -1.74 1.94
N VAL A 512 15.91 -2.23 1.47
CA VAL A 512 14.73 -1.42 1.12
C VAL A 512 13.54 -1.86 1.96
N LYS A 513 12.90 -0.94 2.70
CA LYS A 513 11.78 -1.28 3.60
C LYS A 513 10.66 -0.24 3.65
N PRO A 514 9.42 -0.66 3.90
CA PRO A 514 8.32 0.26 4.14
C PRO A 514 8.29 0.73 5.59
N PHE A 515 8.02 2.01 5.78
CA PHE A 515 7.99 2.75 7.03
C PHE A 515 6.93 3.86 6.89
N PRO A 516 5.65 3.58 7.15
CA PRO A 516 4.58 4.55 6.99
C PRO A 516 4.72 5.66 8.04
N ILE A 517 5.02 6.88 7.58
CA ILE A 517 5.20 8.02 8.48
C ILE A 517 3.88 8.41 9.14
N SER A 518 3.94 8.95 10.34
CA SER A 518 2.77 9.28 11.14
C SER A 518 2.97 10.61 11.87
N VAL A 519 2.02 10.96 12.73
CA VAL A 519 2.00 12.21 13.50
C VAL A 519 2.35 11.96 14.96
N SER A 520 2.71 13.01 15.71
CA SER A 520 2.67 12.93 17.17
C SER A 520 1.22 12.80 17.60
N PHE A 521 0.96 11.90 18.55
CA PHE A 521 -0.36 11.73 19.15
C PHE A 521 -0.29 12.38 20.53
N GLU A 522 -0.53 13.69 20.55
CA GLU A 522 -0.61 14.47 21.78
C GLU A 522 -2.08 14.53 22.21
N ASP A 523 -2.37 14.17 23.45
CA ASP A 523 -3.69 14.39 24.04
C ASP A 523 -3.84 15.89 24.32
N PHE A 524 -4.68 16.60 23.57
CA PHE A 524 -4.95 18.02 23.79
C PHE A 524 -6.01 18.22 24.90
N SER A 525 -5.96 17.36 25.92
CA SER A 525 -6.95 17.25 27.01
C SER A 525 -7.05 18.50 27.89
N ASP A 526 -6.06 19.39 27.82
CA ASP A 526 -5.93 20.53 28.74
C ASP A 526 -6.89 21.71 28.46
N ASN A 527 -7.67 21.68 27.38
CA ASN A 527 -8.70 22.68 27.13
C ASN A 527 -9.94 22.06 26.49
N VAL A 528 -10.78 21.42 27.32
CA VAL A 528 -12.15 21.05 26.93
C VAL A 528 -13.01 22.33 26.90
N GLU A 529 -12.71 23.24 25.97
CA GLU A 529 -13.70 24.22 25.56
C GLU A 529 -14.85 23.43 24.93
N ASN A 530 -16.07 23.60 25.46
CA ASN A 530 -17.24 22.87 24.98
C ASN A 530 -17.33 23.00 23.44
N LYS A 531 -17.24 21.87 22.72
CA LYS A 531 -17.25 21.80 21.25
C LYS A 531 -18.33 22.66 20.61
N ALA A 532 -19.52 22.72 21.22
CA ALA A 532 -20.62 23.56 20.74
C ALA A 532 -20.29 25.05 20.84
N LYS A 533 -19.68 25.51 21.94
CA LYS A 533 -19.23 26.90 22.11
C LYS A 533 -18.13 27.24 21.10
N LEU A 534 -17.17 26.34 20.90
CA LEU A 534 -16.11 26.51 19.92
C LEU A 534 -16.66 26.58 18.49
N LYS A 535 -17.61 25.71 18.12
CA LYS A 535 -18.28 25.73 16.82
C LYS A 535 -19.01 27.05 16.59
N VAL A 536 -19.77 27.55 17.57
CA VAL A 536 -20.44 28.86 17.47
C VAL A 536 -19.44 30.00 17.31
N LYS A 537 -18.34 29.99 18.06
CA LYS A 537 -17.28 31.00 17.97
C LYS A 537 -16.64 31.03 16.57
N LEU A 538 -16.19 29.89 16.07
CA LEU A 538 -15.51 29.79 14.77
C LEU A 538 -16.45 30.12 13.60
N ILE A 539 -17.71 29.65 13.63
CA ILE A 539 -18.72 29.98 12.62
C ILE A 539 -18.96 31.50 12.58
N LYS A 540 -19.03 32.15 13.75
CA LYS A 540 -19.16 33.60 13.85
C LYS A 540 -17.94 34.34 13.30
N GLU A 541 -16.73 33.88 13.59
CA GLU A 541 -15.48 34.43 13.04
C GLU A 541 -15.42 34.34 11.51
N LEU A 542 -15.98 33.27 10.93
CA LEU A 542 -16.08 33.09 9.48
C LEU A 542 -17.22 33.90 8.84
N GLY A 543 -18.13 34.49 9.62
CA GLY A 543 -19.26 35.27 9.12
C GLY A 543 -20.31 34.43 8.37
N ILE A 544 -20.41 33.13 8.67
CA ILE A 544 -21.35 32.20 8.02
C ILE A 544 -22.36 31.62 9.02
N LYS A 545 -23.39 30.95 8.51
CA LYS A 545 -24.30 30.05 9.21
C LYS A 545 -24.20 28.69 8.56
N ALA A 546 -23.96 27.66 9.37
CA ALA A 546 -23.91 26.28 8.92
C ALA A 546 -24.28 25.35 10.08
N GLU A 547 -25.05 24.32 9.77
CA GLU A 547 -25.35 23.19 10.66
C GLU A 547 -24.21 22.16 10.60
N TYR A 548 -23.68 21.90 9.40
CA TYR A 548 -22.60 20.95 9.13
C TYR A 548 -21.36 21.67 8.59
N ILE A 549 -20.18 21.29 9.08
CA ILE A 549 -18.88 21.82 8.67
C ILE A 549 -18.02 20.70 8.10
N GLY A 550 -17.61 20.84 6.84
CA GLY A 550 -16.52 20.06 6.28
C GLY A 550 -15.19 20.81 6.36
N VAL A 551 -14.06 20.10 6.46
CA VAL A 551 -12.73 20.71 6.45
C VAL A 551 -11.78 20.04 5.45
N GLY A 552 -10.99 20.86 4.76
CA GLY A 552 -9.86 20.44 3.93
C GLY A 552 -8.65 21.30 4.25
N VAL A 553 -7.47 20.68 4.37
CA VAL A 553 -6.22 21.38 4.69
C VAL A 553 -5.15 20.90 3.74
N ASP A 554 -4.69 21.78 2.86
CA ASP A 554 -3.73 21.42 1.84
C ASP A 554 -2.79 22.57 1.51
N ARG A 555 -1.58 22.22 1.07
CA ARG A 555 -0.81 23.12 0.22
C ARG A 555 -1.54 23.22 -1.12
N ILE A 556 -1.60 24.42 -1.70
CA ILE A 556 -2.14 24.60 -3.05
C ILE A 556 -1.15 23.99 -4.03
N ASP A 557 -1.40 22.73 -4.39
CA ASP A 557 -0.54 21.86 -5.18
C ASP A 557 -1.45 20.95 -6.02
N TYR A 558 -1.10 20.75 -7.29
CA TYR A 558 -1.90 19.99 -8.25
C TYR A 558 -2.05 18.50 -7.88
N THR A 559 -1.26 18.00 -6.92
CA THR A 559 -1.38 16.64 -6.40
C THR A 559 -2.55 16.47 -5.42
N LYS A 560 -3.09 17.57 -4.86
CA LYS A 560 -4.01 17.52 -3.71
C LYS A 560 -5.48 17.36 -4.06
N GLY A 561 -5.84 17.45 -5.34
CA GLY A 561 -7.20 17.23 -5.80
C GLY A 561 -8.21 18.22 -5.20
N ILE A 562 -7.79 19.49 -5.01
CA ILE A 562 -8.65 20.54 -4.42
C ILE A 562 -9.77 20.91 -5.39
N LEU A 563 -9.50 20.92 -6.70
CA LEU A 563 -10.51 21.17 -7.72
C LEU A 563 -11.58 20.07 -7.70
N GLU A 564 -11.16 18.81 -7.73
CA GLU A 564 -12.03 17.64 -7.68
C GLU A 564 -12.89 17.65 -6.41
N ARG A 565 -12.30 18.04 -5.28
CA ARG A 565 -13.05 18.25 -4.02
C ARG A 565 -14.15 19.29 -4.17
N PHE A 566 -13.84 20.44 -4.74
CA PHE A 566 -14.81 21.53 -4.92
C PHE A 566 -15.92 21.14 -5.90
N LEU A 567 -15.57 20.46 -6.99
CA LEU A 567 -16.55 19.92 -7.93
C LEU A 567 -17.44 18.86 -7.27
N GLY A 568 -16.88 18.01 -6.41
CA GLY A 568 -17.64 17.05 -5.59
C GLY A 568 -18.61 17.74 -4.62
N ILE A 569 -18.21 18.84 -4.00
CA ILE A 569 -19.07 19.66 -3.14
C ILE A 569 -20.20 20.31 -3.95
N GLU A 570 -19.89 20.88 -5.12
CA GLU A 570 -20.91 21.41 -6.03
C GLU A 570 -21.92 20.31 -6.38
N ARG A 571 -21.42 19.14 -6.79
CA ARG A 571 -22.27 18.03 -7.19
C ARG A 571 -23.13 17.52 -6.03
N PHE A 572 -22.58 17.46 -4.82
CA PHE A 572 -23.30 17.14 -3.60
C PHE A 572 -24.48 18.09 -3.36
N LEU A 573 -24.26 19.41 -3.49
CA LEU A 573 -25.32 20.41 -3.28
C LEU A 573 -26.40 20.36 -4.37
N GLU A 574 -26.04 20.00 -5.61
CA GLU A 574 -27.02 19.78 -6.68
C GLU A 574 -27.87 18.53 -6.46
N LYS A 575 -27.22 17.42 -6.07
CA LYS A 575 -27.85 16.11 -5.90
C LYS A 575 -28.68 16.03 -4.63
N TYR A 576 -28.24 16.71 -3.56
CA TYR A 576 -28.87 16.73 -2.25
C TYR A 576 -29.18 18.16 -1.79
N PRO A 577 -30.13 18.85 -2.45
CA PRO A 577 -30.41 20.27 -2.23
C PRO A 577 -30.86 20.61 -0.80
N GLN A 578 -31.30 19.63 -0.01
CA GLN A 578 -31.66 19.81 1.40
C GLN A 578 -30.49 20.29 2.29
N PHE A 579 -29.24 20.17 1.82
CA PHE A 579 -28.05 20.65 2.52
C PHE A 579 -27.64 22.08 2.13
N ILE A 580 -28.26 22.68 1.11
CA ILE A 580 -28.04 24.09 0.76
C ILE A 580 -28.49 24.96 1.94
N GLY A 581 -27.62 25.86 2.40
CA GLY A 581 -27.85 26.70 3.59
C GLY A 581 -27.49 26.02 4.91
N LYS A 582 -27.15 24.72 4.89
CA LYS A 582 -26.83 23.93 6.08
C LYS A 582 -25.38 23.44 6.11
N PHE A 583 -24.79 23.13 4.97
CA PHE A 583 -23.41 22.62 4.88
C PHE A 583 -22.45 23.69 4.36
N SER A 584 -21.37 23.94 5.10
CA SER A 584 -20.25 24.77 4.64
C SER A 584 -18.94 24.01 4.73
N PHE A 585 -18.10 24.17 3.72
CA PHE A 585 -16.79 23.56 3.64
C PHE A 585 -15.69 24.61 3.85
N VAL A 586 -14.83 24.41 4.84
CA VAL A 586 -13.68 25.27 5.13
C VAL A 586 -12.43 24.66 4.51
N GLN A 587 -11.89 25.32 3.49
CA GLN A 587 -10.63 24.91 2.85
C GLN A 587 -9.49 25.82 3.29
N PHE A 588 -8.54 25.28 4.04
CA PHE A 588 -7.25 25.92 4.26
C PHE A 588 -6.35 25.65 3.06
N GLY A 589 -5.89 26.72 2.39
CA GLY A 589 -5.03 26.63 1.22
C GLY A 589 -3.75 27.44 1.42
N SER A 590 -2.65 26.79 1.74
CA SER A 590 -1.36 27.47 1.85
C SER A 590 -0.68 27.59 0.48
N PRO A 591 -0.38 28.81 -0.02
CA PRO A 591 0.35 29.00 -1.26
C PRO A 591 1.70 28.27 -1.23
N SER A 592 2.04 27.58 -2.32
CA SER A 592 3.30 26.84 -2.43
C SER A 592 3.92 27.04 -3.79
N ARG A 593 5.25 27.26 -3.82
CA ARG A 593 6.07 27.27 -5.06
C ARG A 593 5.51 28.19 -6.16
N THR A 594 5.03 29.37 -5.78
CA THR A 594 4.35 30.35 -6.66
C THR A 594 5.22 30.87 -7.81
N HIS A 595 6.53 30.63 -7.79
CA HIS A 595 7.42 30.91 -8.92
C HIS A 595 7.20 29.98 -10.12
N ILE A 596 6.62 28.80 -9.92
CA ILE A 596 6.32 27.81 -10.97
C ILE A 596 4.94 28.11 -11.59
N LYS A 597 4.85 28.11 -12.92
CA LYS A 597 3.64 28.48 -13.67
C LYS A 597 2.43 27.62 -13.29
N GLN A 598 2.61 26.31 -13.25
CA GLN A 598 1.57 25.33 -12.97
C GLN A 598 0.97 25.49 -11.57
N TYR A 599 1.75 25.96 -10.59
CA TYR A 599 1.27 26.26 -9.24
C TYR A 599 0.43 27.54 -9.19
N ARG A 600 0.74 28.53 -10.04
CA ARG A 600 -0.12 29.72 -10.20
C ARG A 600 -1.44 29.35 -10.90
N GLU A 601 -1.37 28.59 -11.98
CA GLU A 601 -2.54 28.15 -12.73
C GLU A 601 -3.53 27.35 -11.87
N ILE A 602 -3.05 26.39 -11.07
CA ILE A 602 -3.93 25.65 -10.15
C ILE A 602 -4.50 26.53 -9.04
N MET A 603 -3.74 27.50 -8.54
CA MET A 603 -4.21 28.43 -7.51
C MET A 603 -5.34 29.31 -8.06
N ASP A 604 -5.14 29.88 -9.25
CA ASP A 604 -6.13 30.72 -9.92
C ASP A 604 -7.41 29.91 -10.22
N ALA A 605 -7.25 28.67 -10.72
CA ALA A 605 -8.38 27.77 -10.99
C ALA A 605 -9.17 27.39 -9.71
N VAL A 606 -8.47 27.13 -8.60
CA VAL A 606 -9.11 26.81 -7.30
C VAL A 606 -9.91 27.99 -6.78
N GLU A 607 -9.38 29.21 -6.92
CA GLU A 607 -10.09 30.45 -6.53
C GLU A 607 -11.31 30.68 -7.41
N GLU A 608 -11.15 30.58 -8.73
CA GLU A 608 -12.25 30.75 -9.69
C GLU A 608 -13.39 29.76 -9.44
N VAL A 609 -13.07 28.48 -9.25
CA VAL A 609 -14.07 27.44 -8.99
C VAL A 609 -14.76 27.66 -7.64
N ALA A 610 -14.01 28.00 -6.58
CA ALA A 610 -14.60 28.32 -5.29
C ALA A 610 -15.59 29.48 -5.43
N ASP A 611 -15.18 30.58 -6.06
CA ASP A 611 -16.04 31.74 -6.24
C ASP A 611 -17.26 31.40 -7.08
N ARG A 612 -17.10 30.72 -8.22
CA ARG A 612 -18.22 30.29 -9.08
C ARG A 612 -19.26 29.47 -8.29
N ILE A 613 -18.81 28.50 -7.50
CA ILE A 613 -19.70 27.67 -6.66
C ILE A 613 -20.40 28.53 -5.61
N ASN A 614 -19.65 29.41 -4.95
CA ASN A 614 -20.23 30.33 -3.97
C ASN A 614 -21.28 31.22 -4.61
N TRP A 615 -21.01 31.84 -5.77
CA TRP A 615 -21.98 32.65 -6.52
C TRP A 615 -23.28 31.89 -6.82
N LYS A 616 -23.18 30.59 -7.09
CA LYS A 616 -24.34 29.74 -7.41
C LYS A 616 -25.23 29.41 -6.20
N PHE A 617 -24.67 29.22 -5.01
CA PHE A 617 -25.43 28.73 -3.84
C PHE A 617 -25.44 29.65 -2.61
N GLN A 618 -24.63 30.72 -2.57
CA GLN A 618 -24.52 31.59 -1.39
C GLN A 618 -25.81 32.38 -1.12
N SER A 619 -25.99 32.76 0.14
CA SER A 619 -27.01 33.74 0.56
C SER A 619 -26.44 34.63 1.68
N ASN A 620 -27.20 35.61 2.18
CA ASN A 620 -26.69 36.70 3.05
C ASN A 620 -25.71 36.28 4.15
N ASN A 621 -25.95 35.15 4.82
CA ASN A 621 -25.06 34.63 5.87
C ASN A 621 -24.66 33.17 5.62
N TYR A 622 -24.57 32.73 4.37
CA TYR A 622 -24.24 31.35 4.02
C TYR A 622 -23.33 31.31 2.81
N LYS A 623 -22.24 30.56 2.93
CA LYS A 623 -21.28 30.32 1.86
C LYS A 623 -20.94 28.83 1.83
N PRO A 624 -21.12 28.12 0.70
CA PRO A 624 -20.82 26.68 0.64
C PRO A 624 -19.32 26.40 0.78
N ILE A 625 -18.44 27.27 0.27
CA ILE A 625 -16.98 27.08 0.35
C ILE A 625 -16.32 28.33 0.95
N VAL A 626 -15.75 28.21 2.14
CA VAL A 626 -14.89 29.22 2.76
C VAL A 626 -13.44 28.87 2.48
N PHE A 627 -12.86 29.50 1.44
CA PHE A 627 -11.47 29.31 1.07
C PHE A 627 -10.55 30.28 1.83
N LEU A 628 -9.77 29.75 2.77
CA LEU A 628 -8.82 30.48 3.60
C LEU A 628 -7.42 30.40 3.00
N LYS A 629 -7.17 31.19 1.96
CA LYS A 629 -5.86 31.32 1.33
C LYS A 629 -4.86 31.96 2.28
N GLY A 630 -3.77 31.26 2.58
CA GLY A 630 -2.70 31.76 3.44
C GLY A 630 -1.97 30.67 4.19
N TYR A 631 -0.85 31.04 4.81
CA TYR A 631 -0.20 30.20 5.80
C TYR A 631 -1.00 30.27 7.11
N HIS A 632 -1.38 29.12 7.65
CA HIS A 632 -2.08 29.03 8.94
C HIS A 632 -1.33 28.05 9.85
N PRO A 633 -1.00 28.45 11.09
CA PRO A 633 -0.34 27.56 12.04
C PRO A 633 -1.31 26.47 12.52
N HIS A 634 -0.75 25.36 13.02
CA HIS A 634 -1.52 24.25 13.58
C HIS A 634 -2.51 24.67 14.66
N SER A 635 -2.14 25.64 15.51
CA SER A 635 -3.01 26.22 16.54
C SER A 635 -4.30 26.83 15.99
N LYS A 636 -4.31 27.27 14.73
CA LYS A 636 -5.50 27.77 14.03
C LYS A 636 -6.28 26.65 13.32
N ILE A 637 -5.62 25.57 12.90
CA ILE A 637 -6.23 24.47 12.15
C ILE A 637 -6.91 23.45 13.07
N ILE A 638 -6.25 23.07 14.18
CA ILE A 638 -6.75 22.06 15.14
C ILE A 638 -8.18 22.34 15.62
N PRO A 639 -8.57 23.59 15.96
CA PRO A 639 -9.95 23.90 16.33
C PRO A 639 -10.97 23.53 15.24
N PHE A 640 -10.63 23.68 13.96
CA PHE A 640 -11.50 23.28 12.85
C PHE A 640 -11.58 21.75 12.70
N TYR A 641 -10.48 21.01 12.91
CA TYR A 641 -10.55 19.55 12.98
C TYR A 641 -11.50 19.09 14.10
N LYS A 642 -11.44 19.72 15.29
CA LYS A 642 -12.30 19.37 16.43
C LYS A 642 -13.79 19.60 16.17
N ILE A 643 -14.16 20.65 15.43
CA ILE A 643 -15.58 20.99 15.19
C ILE A 643 -16.16 20.38 13.90
N ALA A 644 -15.32 19.93 12.96
CA ALA A 644 -15.78 19.48 11.66
C ALA A 644 -16.59 18.17 11.76
N ASP A 645 -17.67 18.10 10.99
CA ASP A 645 -18.50 16.91 10.84
C ASP A 645 -17.82 15.90 9.88
N LEU A 646 -17.08 16.41 8.88
CA LEU A 646 -16.23 15.61 8.01
C LEU A 646 -14.91 16.29 7.65
N CYS A 647 -13.89 15.49 7.35
CA CYS A 647 -12.63 15.94 6.75
C CYS A 647 -12.44 15.28 5.39
N MET A 648 -12.06 16.06 4.37
CA MET A 648 -11.85 15.56 3.01
C MET A 648 -10.39 15.62 2.61
N VAL A 649 -9.81 14.46 2.32
CA VAL A 649 -8.46 14.29 1.79
C VAL A 649 -8.54 13.63 0.42
N THR A 650 -8.60 14.44 -0.63
CA THR A 650 -8.95 14.03 -2.01
C THR A 650 -7.72 13.99 -2.93
N SER A 651 -6.54 13.71 -2.38
CA SER A 651 -5.29 13.77 -3.14
C SER A 651 -5.30 12.85 -4.37
N LEU A 652 -4.90 13.37 -5.52
CA LEU A 652 -4.80 12.63 -6.78
C LEU A 652 -3.67 11.59 -6.72
N HIS A 653 -2.58 11.93 -6.02
CA HIS A 653 -1.54 11.00 -5.63
C HIS A 653 -0.76 11.61 -4.47
N ASP A 654 -0.56 10.86 -3.38
CA ASP A 654 0.15 11.35 -2.19
C ASP A 654 0.91 10.20 -1.52
N GLY A 655 2.16 10.46 -1.13
CA GLY A 655 3.02 9.45 -0.52
C GLY A 655 2.44 8.88 0.77
N MET A 656 1.79 9.72 1.59
CA MET A 656 1.10 9.31 2.81
C MET A 656 -0.14 10.16 3.09
N ASN A 657 0.01 11.48 3.15
CA ASN A 657 -0.97 12.44 3.68
C ASN A 657 -1.12 12.43 5.22
N LEU A 658 -0.45 13.38 5.88
CA LEU A 658 -0.51 13.54 7.34
C LEU A 658 -1.75 14.29 7.83
N VAL A 659 -2.40 15.11 6.99
CA VAL A 659 -3.63 15.84 7.35
C VAL A 659 -4.74 14.87 7.76
N ALA A 660 -4.87 13.75 7.05
CA ALA A 660 -5.77 12.67 7.44
C ALA A 660 -5.51 12.18 8.88
N LYS A 661 -4.24 11.99 9.23
CA LYS A 661 -3.82 11.49 10.55
C LYS A 661 -3.95 12.55 11.64
N GLU A 662 -3.64 13.82 11.34
CA GLU A 662 -3.84 14.97 12.23
C GLU A 662 -5.31 15.16 12.57
N PHE A 663 -6.21 15.05 11.57
CA PHE A 663 -7.65 15.11 11.80
C PHE A 663 -8.08 14.03 12.78
N ILE A 664 -7.75 12.76 12.52
CA ILE A 664 -8.11 11.64 13.40
C ILE A 664 -7.53 11.84 14.80
N ALA A 665 -6.26 12.22 14.92
CA ALA A 665 -5.61 12.47 16.21
C ALA A 665 -6.30 13.60 17.01
N SER A 666 -6.90 14.58 16.33
CA SER A 666 -7.61 15.70 16.97
C SER A 666 -9.03 15.34 17.46
N ARG A 667 -9.60 14.19 17.06
CA ARG A 667 -10.98 13.76 17.39
C ARG A 667 -11.09 13.01 18.71
N GLU A 668 -10.75 13.66 19.82
CA GLU A 668 -10.89 13.10 21.17
C GLU A 668 -12.31 12.65 21.52
N ASP A 669 -13.31 13.27 20.90
CA ASP A 669 -14.72 12.92 21.05
C ASP A 669 -15.17 11.74 20.19
N GLU A 670 -14.23 11.10 19.48
CA GLU A 670 -14.44 9.98 18.56
C GLU A 670 -15.49 10.25 17.46
N SER A 671 -15.92 11.49 17.23
CA SER A 671 -16.96 11.77 16.25
C SER A 671 -16.37 12.18 14.89
N GLY A 672 -17.25 12.39 13.91
CA GLY A 672 -16.93 12.88 12.57
C GLY A 672 -16.30 11.85 11.64
N VAL A 673 -16.26 12.18 10.34
CA VAL A 673 -15.93 11.21 9.29
C VAL A 673 -14.73 11.69 8.46
N LEU A 674 -13.79 10.79 8.20
CA LEU A 674 -12.71 11.02 7.23
C LEU A 674 -13.12 10.47 5.87
N ILE A 675 -13.16 11.33 4.85
CA ILE A 675 -13.26 10.95 3.43
C ILE A 675 -11.84 10.99 2.86
N LEU A 676 -11.36 9.86 2.34
CA LEU A 676 -9.95 9.68 1.99
C LEU A 676 -9.77 9.08 0.60
N SER A 677 -8.92 9.70 -0.20
CA SER A 677 -8.51 9.19 -1.51
C SER A 677 -7.77 7.84 -1.39
N GLN A 678 -8.15 6.88 -2.24
CA GLN A 678 -7.43 5.62 -2.41
C GLN A 678 -5.97 5.80 -2.92
N PHE A 679 -5.63 6.98 -3.45
CA PHE A 679 -4.30 7.31 -3.96
C PHE A 679 -3.41 8.02 -2.93
N ALA A 680 -3.90 8.21 -1.70
CA ALA A 680 -3.06 8.61 -0.57
C ALA A 680 -2.51 7.37 0.14
N GLY A 681 -1.22 7.36 0.47
CA GLY A 681 -0.60 6.24 1.21
C GLY A 681 -1.32 5.90 2.53
N ALA A 682 -1.91 6.89 3.21
CA ALA A 682 -2.67 6.70 4.45
C ALA A 682 -3.89 5.79 4.27
N SER A 683 -4.46 5.67 3.06
CA SER A 683 -5.59 4.77 2.79
C SER A 683 -5.25 3.29 3.02
N ARG A 684 -3.97 2.93 3.01
CA ARG A 684 -3.51 1.55 3.31
C ARG A 684 -3.59 1.22 4.80
N GLU A 685 -3.56 2.24 5.65
CA GLU A 685 -3.63 2.13 7.10
C GLU A 685 -5.03 2.46 7.63
N LEU A 686 -5.68 3.49 7.08
CA LEU A 686 -6.95 4.05 7.55
C LEU A 686 -8.14 3.44 6.80
N LYS A 687 -8.37 2.14 6.96
CA LYS A 687 -9.39 1.38 6.22
C LYS A 687 -10.83 1.71 6.60
N ASP A 688 -11.05 2.21 7.82
CA ASP A 688 -12.37 2.60 8.31
C ASP A 688 -12.82 4.00 7.82
N ALA A 689 -11.96 4.73 7.11
CA ALA A 689 -12.32 5.94 6.40
C ALA A 689 -13.29 5.64 5.23
N VAL A 690 -14.04 6.65 4.79
CA VAL A 690 -14.82 6.57 3.56
C VAL A 690 -13.86 6.74 2.38
N ILE A 691 -13.44 5.61 1.81
CA ILE A 691 -12.47 5.59 0.70
C ILE A 691 -13.15 5.97 -0.61
N ILE A 692 -12.55 6.94 -1.30
CA ILE A 692 -13.04 7.45 -2.60
C ILE A 692 -11.99 7.35 -3.69
N ASN A 693 -12.46 7.32 -4.93
CA ASN A 693 -11.65 7.67 -6.08
C ASN A 693 -11.84 9.17 -6.37
N PRO A 694 -10.81 10.04 -6.22
CA PRO A 694 -10.96 11.48 -6.40
C PRO A 694 -11.30 11.89 -7.85
N TYR A 695 -11.15 11.00 -8.83
CA TYR A 695 -11.56 11.24 -10.21
C TYR A 695 -13.05 11.00 -10.46
N ASP A 696 -13.76 10.42 -9.49
CA ASP A 696 -15.20 10.18 -9.56
C ASP A 696 -15.95 11.23 -8.73
N ILE A 697 -16.36 12.31 -9.40
CA ILE A 697 -17.07 13.43 -8.78
C ILE A 697 -18.43 13.01 -8.20
N GLU A 698 -19.12 12.03 -8.81
CA GLU A 698 -20.36 11.49 -8.28
C GLU A 698 -20.12 10.74 -6.98
N SER A 699 -19.10 9.88 -6.95
CA SER A 699 -18.73 9.15 -5.73
C SER A 699 -18.28 10.09 -4.61
N ILE A 700 -17.60 11.20 -4.90
CA ILE A 700 -17.29 12.22 -3.88
C ILE A 700 -18.58 12.81 -3.31
N ALA A 701 -19.55 13.16 -4.16
CA ALA A 701 -20.81 13.72 -3.72
C ALA A 701 -21.60 12.76 -2.81
N ASP A 702 -21.64 11.47 -3.18
CA ASP A 702 -22.28 10.43 -2.37
C ASP A 702 -21.52 10.19 -1.07
N ALA A 703 -20.19 10.21 -1.07
CA ALA A 703 -19.40 10.10 0.14
C ALA A 703 -19.62 11.25 1.14
N ILE A 704 -19.85 12.48 0.65
CA ILE A 704 -20.24 13.61 1.51
C ILE A 704 -21.61 13.36 2.14
N TYR A 705 -22.58 12.89 1.35
CA TYR A 705 -23.92 12.57 1.84
C TYR A 705 -23.87 11.46 2.90
N ASP A 706 -23.17 10.37 2.61
CA ASP A 706 -23.00 9.25 3.53
C ASP A 706 -22.31 9.71 4.82
N ALA A 707 -21.24 10.50 4.73
CA ALA A 707 -20.54 11.03 5.90
C ALA A 707 -21.43 11.86 6.83
N LEU A 708 -22.31 12.70 6.27
CA LEU A 708 -23.21 13.56 7.04
C LEU A 708 -24.41 12.80 7.61
N THR A 709 -24.88 11.76 6.93
CA THR A 709 -26.06 10.97 7.32
C THR A 709 -25.74 9.67 8.05
N MET A 710 -24.45 9.30 8.16
CA MET A 710 -23.99 8.11 8.88
C MET A 710 -24.45 8.14 10.34
N ASP A 711 -24.85 6.97 10.83
CA ASP A 711 -25.27 6.79 12.22
C ASP A 711 -24.13 7.13 13.20
N GLU A 712 -24.47 7.72 14.35
CA GLU A 712 -23.46 8.17 15.32
C GLU A 712 -22.66 6.99 15.91
N ASP A 713 -23.27 5.83 16.11
CA ASP A 713 -22.56 4.64 16.62
C ASP A 713 -21.53 4.14 15.59
N GLU A 714 -21.88 4.19 14.29
CA GLU A 714 -20.96 3.83 13.21
C GLU A 714 -19.80 4.84 13.09
N LYS A 715 -20.09 6.15 13.15
CA LYS A 715 -19.06 7.21 13.14
C LYS A 715 -18.05 7.00 14.27
N MET A 716 -18.55 6.80 15.49
CA MET A 716 -17.72 6.60 16.68
C MET A 716 -16.84 5.37 16.58
N GLU A 717 -17.40 4.25 16.13
CA GLU A 717 -16.65 3.00 15.99
C GLU A 717 -15.53 3.10 14.94
N ARG A 718 -15.81 3.72 13.79
CA ARG A 718 -14.80 3.96 12.73
C ARG A 718 -13.67 4.85 13.23
N MET A 719 -14.02 5.96 13.88
CA MET A 719 -13.04 6.92 14.39
C MET A 719 -12.18 6.30 15.50
N ARG A 720 -12.78 5.56 16.44
CA ARG A 720 -12.07 4.89 17.54
C ARG A 720 -11.01 3.91 17.01
N LYS A 721 -11.36 3.09 16.02
CA LYS A 721 -10.40 2.16 15.37
C LYS A 721 -9.22 2.90 14.75
N MET A 722 -9.51 3.94 13.97
CA MET A 722 -8.46 4.75 13.32
C MET A 722 -7.59 5.49 14.35
N ARG A 723 -8.18 6.04 15.41
CA ARG A 723 -7.45 6.69 16.51
C ARG A 723 -6.51 5.73 17.21
N SER A 724 -7.00 4.56 17.62
CA SER A 724 -6.18 3.52 18.27
C SER A 724 -5.00 3.12 17.38
N PHE A 725 -5.24 2.95 16.08
CA PHE A 725 -4.19 2.61 15.13
C PHE A 725 -3.10 3.69 15.06
N ILE A 726 -3.47 4.97 14.94
CA ILE A 726 -2.49 6.08 14.86
C ILE A 726 -1.75 6.23 16.19
N GLN A 727 -2.44 6.06 17.33
CA GLN A 727 -1.85 6.14 18.66
C GLN A 727 -0.73 5.09 18.82
N GLU A 728 -0.99 3.85 18.40
CA GLU A 728 0.00 2.76 18.42
C GLU A 728 1.10 2.90 17.36
N ARG A 729 0.78 3.50 16.21
CA ARG A 729 1.68 3.72 15.07
C ARG A 729 1.93 5.21 14.82
N ASN A 730 2.37 5.87 15.86
CA ASN A 730 2.71 7.29 15.82
C ASN A 730 4.14 7.53 15.28
N ILE A 731 4.52 8.80 15.20
CA ILE A 731 5.81 9.21 14.66
C ILE A 731 7.01 8.65 15.44
N TYR A 732 6.89 8.48 16.76
CA TYR A 732 7.96 7.96 17.60
C TYR A 732 8.26 6.48 17.28
N ARG A 733 7.21 5.69 17.04
CA ARG A 733 7.36 4.30 16.60
C ARG A 733 8.00 4.22 15.21
N TRP A 734 7.59 5.08 14.28
CA TRP A 734 8.20 5.16 12.94
C TRP A 734 9.71 5.42 13.03
N THR A 735 10.13 6.38 13.86
CA THR A 735 11.55 6.68 14.07
C THR A 735 12.28 5.49 14.67
N ARG A 736 11.70 4.86 15.69
CA ARG A 736 12.28 3.68 16.33
C ARG A 736 12.50 2.57 15.31
N ASP A 737 11.49 2.25 14.50
CA ASP A 737 11.56 1.17 13.51
C ASP A 737 12.63 1.44 12.45
N LEU A 738 12.75 2.69 11.99
CA LEU A 738 13.76 3.11 11.03
C LEU A 738 15.17 3.01 11.61
N ILE A 739 15.41 3.58 12.80
CA ILE A 739 16.74 3.59 13.43
C ILE A 739 17.16 2.20 13.86
N ALA A 740 16.26 1.41 14.45
CA ALA A 740 16.53 0.01 14.79
C ALA A 740 16.90 -0.82 13.54
N SER A 741 16.27 -0.52 12.40
CA SER A 741 16.61 -1.19 11.14
C SER A 741 17.99 -0.78 10.62
N LEU A 742 18.35 0.49 10.77
CA LEU A 742 19.65 1.01 10.32
C LEU A 742 20.81 0.50 11.19
N VAL A 743 20.65 0.46 12.51
CA VAL A 743 21.68 0.01 13.47
C VAL A 743 22.01 -1.48 13.32
N ARG A 744 21.05 -2.29 12.86
CA ARG A 744 21.23 -3.75 12.67
C ARG A 744 22.01 -4.12 11.40
N LEU A 745 22.16 -3.20 10.45
CA LEU A 745 22.97 -3.34 9.25
C LEU A 745 24.41 -2.97 9.57
#